data_AF-A0A0K1EKM9-F1
#
_entry.id   AF-A0A0K1EKM9-F1
#
_cell.length_a   1.000
_cell.length_b   1.000
_cell.length_c   1.000
_cell.angle_alpha   90.00
_cell.angle_beta   90.00
_cell.angle_gamma   90.00
#
_symmetry.space_group_name_H-M   'P 1'
#
loop_
_entity.id
_entity.type
_entity.pdbx_description
1 polymer ?
#
loop_
_entity_poly.entity_id
_entity_poly.type
_entity_poly.pdbx_seq_one_letter_code
_entity_poly.pdbx_strand_id
1 'polypeptide(L)'
;MDKIPSPSASEKDSATEQPDNKPERAATSPSHAEGEPPGERARKPSGVRKQAEPERTEQELRDFAQQLRVDILRCTTAAGSGHPTSSLSAVELMTVLVRDHLRWDLEHPTNPSNDHLVFSKGHASPLLYALLRGMGVVSASELLSYRTFGSRLEGHPTPLVPWVDVATGSLGQGLPIAVGIALCGKFLDALPYRTWVLLGDSEMSEGSVWEAFEHARHYGLGNLIAILDMNRLGQRGETPLGWNASAYAQRARAFGWRALEVDGHDLAAISEAYAEAVQPTDTPTLIIARTVKGKGVALVEDKDGWHGKTLDEEQCKKAIEALGGVRNAVIEPHRPIAREAPEVHQVKPVDLPTYEPSEEVATRKAYGEALAALGAARPDTVVLDAEVNNSTYAELFAKAHPGRYFEMFISEQQMVAAAVGMSVRRKVPFASTFAAFLTRAYDFIRMAAVSRANLRLCGSHAGVAIGEDGPSQMGLEDLAMMRAVHGSTVYYPCCANQTAQLVAAMAEQQGIVYLRTTRGKTPVLYEAGASFPAGGSKVLRESADDRVTIVAAGITVHEALKAHETLEARGIHARVIDAYSIKPIDAGQLRAAVRATGGHLIIVEDHWAEGGLGDAVREALAADEPVLARLAHLAVRDMPSSGTPEQLLQAAGIDAESIVNAAERLIGVSATTDHGTASQPAPRPHSGKPGACATAMNPIQRLAELGQSVWLDFIDSSLLRGGELERRIRQDGLRGLTSNPTIFQKAIASSNDYDDLIQRASAPDTNEAILERLMVRDLELACDLFRPLYDSSHGVDGLASIEIAPSLARDTAGSIETARRLWNQVERPNLMVKIPGTRDGLPAIEQSLTAGINVNVTLLFSVSRYLEVVEAYFRALEARIAANEPIDRIASVASFFVSRVDAKVDKALDALPSSSEAQGKALRGRIAIANAKIAYEAFEHAYSGERWKRLAAYGARPQRLLWGSTSPKDPHYPDTYYAEALVGAQTVDTMTPECFEAYLDHGDPEPRLEQERAEAHQQLARLKTLGIDLDEVTRTLEDEGVDAFAESFDKAVKSIATKRRQDKAA
;
A
#
# COMPACT_ATOMS: atom_id res chain seq x y z
N MET A 1 -38.94 -17.46 10.07
CA MET A 1 -40.23 -17.11 10.67
C MET A 1 -40.53 -18.20 11.69
N ASP A 2 -39.97 -18.09 12.91
CA ASP A 2 -39.75 -19.26 13.76
C ASP A 2 -40.16 -19.01 15.21
N LYS A 3 -40.67 -20.06 15.86
CA LYS A 3 -40.98 -20.10 17.30
C LYS A 3 -40.46 -21.41 17.88
N ILE A 4 -39.44 -21.33 18.72
CA ILE A 4 -39.03 -22.41 19.61
C ILE A 4 -39.70 -22.17 20.98
N PRO A 5 -40.47 -23.12 21.53
CA PRO A 5 -41.00 -23.04 22.89
C PRO A 5 -39.96 -23.48 23.92
N SER A 6 -40.06 -22.93 25.13
CA SER A 6 -39.22 -23.27 26.28
C SER A 6 -39.66 -24.56 26.99
N PRO A 7 -38.75 -25.26 27.69
CA PRO A 7 -39.10 -26.25 28.71
C PRO A 7 -39.10 -25.62 30.12
N SER A 8 -40.03 -26.06 30.98
CA SER A 8 -40.07 -25.73 32.41
C SER A 8 -39.52 -26.87 33.28
N ALA A 9 -39.21 -26.57 34.54
CA ALA A 9 -38.57 -27.48 35.49
C ALA A 9 -39.41 -28.73 35.86
N SER A 10 -38.73 -29.75 36.40
CA SER A 10 -39.28 -30.70 37.37
C SER A 10 -38.19 -31.12 38.36
N GLU A 11 -38.59 -31.56 39.55
CA GLU A 11 -37.75 -31.79 40.72
C GLU A 11 -37.42 -33.30 40.89
N LYS A 12 -36.36 -33.66 41.66
CA LYS A 12 -36.52 -34.25 43.02
C LYS A 12 -35.25 -34.74 43.70
N ASP A 13 -35.30 -34.64 45.04
CA ASP A 13 -34.77 -35.53 46.11
C ASP A 13 -33.40 -36.21 45.88
N SER A 14 -32.40 -36.02 46.75
CA SER A 14 -32.44 -36.50 48.14
C SER A 14 -31.50 -35.73 49.11
N ALA A 15 -31.65 -35.96 50.43
CA ALA A 15 -30.93 -35.27 51.50
C ALA A 15 -30.36 -36.24 52.57
N THR A 16 -29.74 -35.69 53.64
CA THR A 16 -29.08 -36.34 54.80
C THR A 16 -27.72 -37.01 54.49
N GLU A 17 -26.69 -36.96 55.36
CA GLU A 17 -26.54 -36.32 56.69
C GLU A 17 -25.05 -36.00 57.01
N GLN A 18 -24.79 -35.19 58.05
CA GLN A 18 -23.44 -34.98 58.62
C GLN A 18 -23.13 -36.03 59.71
N PRO A 19 -21.89 -36.11 60.24
CA PRO A 19 -21.63 -35.40 61.50
C PRO A 19 -20.21 -34.81 61.69
N ASP A 20 -20.07 -33.90 62.66
CA ASP A 20 -18.82 -33.31 63.14
C ASP A 20 -17.87 -34.30 63.86
N ASN A 21 -16.56 -34.01 63.83
CA ASN A 21 -15.79 -33.86 65.08
C ASN A 21 -14.41 -33.17 64.92
N LYS A 22 -13.94 -32.55 66.02
CA LYS A 22 -12.53 -32.13 66.23
C LYS A 22 -11.79 -33.18 67.09
N PRO A 23 -10.45 -33.10 67.20
CA PRO A 23 -9.88 -32.64 68.48
C PRO A 23 -8.61 -31.76 68.35
N GLU A 24 -8.04 -31.36 69.50
CA GLU A 24 -6.91 -30.44 69.64
C GLU A 24 -5.57 -31.14 70.03
N ARG A 25 -4.46 -30.36 70.01
CA ARG A 25 -3.23 -30.36 70.88
C ARG A 25 -1.90 -30.43 70.11
N ALA A 26 -0.72 -30.07 70.66
CA ALA A 26 -0.24 -28.95 71.51
C ALA A 26 1.18 -29.28 72.06
N ALA A 27 2.01 -28.26 72.34
CA ALA A 27 3.32 -28.31 73.06
C ALA A 27 4.50 -29.00 72.30
N THR A 28 5.81 -28.73 72.51
CA THR A 28 6.54 -27.79 73.41
C THR A 28 7.96 -27.43 72.89
N SER A 29 8.64 -26.43 73.49
CA SER A 29 10.02 -25.93 73.22
C SER A 29 11.17 -26.87 73.68
N PRO A 30 12.47 -26.63 73.39
CA PRO A 30 13.33 -25.52 73.90
C PRO A 30 14.11 -24.76 72.77
N SER A 31 14.79 -23.60 72.88
CA SER A 31 15.50 -22.78 73.92
C SER A 31 16.93 -23.23 74.28
N HIS A 32 17.93 -22.38 74.57
CA HIS A 32 18.10 -20.91 74.48
C HIS A 32 19.02 -20.59 73.25
N ALA A 33 19.97 -19.64 73.11
CA ALA A 33 20.55 -18.54 73.92
C ALA A 33 21.32 -17.57 72.96
N GLU A 34 22.19 -16.66 73.41
CA GLU A 34 21.97 -15.29 73.94
C GLU A 34 23.29 -14.49 73.79
N GLY A 35 23.38 -13.15 73.88
CA GLY A 35 22.37 -12.10 74.12
C GLY A 35 23.03 -10.79 74.61
N GLU A 36 22.38 -9.62 74.45
CA GLU A 36 22.74 -8.37 75.19
C GLU A 36 21.54 -7.38 75.26
N PRO A 37 21.27 -6.69 76.40
CA PRO A 37 20.12 -5.76 76.57
C PRO A 37 20.52 -4.37 77.18
N PRO A 38 19.64 -3.53 77.78
CA PRO A 38 18.17 -3.31 77.65
C PRO A 38 17.74 -1.82 77.41
N GLY A 39 16.44 -1.61 77.11
CA GLY A 39 15.73 -0.32 77.30
C GLY A 39 15.18 0.31 76.00
N GLU A 40 13.98 0.87 75.91
CA GLU A 40 12.87 1.03 76.89
C GLU A 40 11.51 0.85 76.16
N ARG A 41 10.44 0.40 76.83
CA ARG A 41 9.16 0.02 76.19
C ARG A 41 8.09 1.13 76.20
N ALA A 42 7.78 1.68 75.03
CA ALA A 42 6.52 2.40 74.79
C ALA A 42 5.33 1.43 74.52
N ARG A 43 4.10 1.89 74.75
CA ARG A 43 2.88 1.06 74.68
C ARG A 43 2.27 1.01 73.27
N LYS A 44 1.67 -0.12 72.90
CA LYS A 44 0.74 -0.19 71.73
C LYS A 44 -0.50 0.69 71.98
N PRO A 45 -0.88 1.58 71.05
CA PRO A 45 -2.25 2.07 70.97
C PRO A 45 -3.13 1.06 70.20
N SER A 46 -4.36 0.85 70.69
CA SER A 46 -5.38 0.04 70.04
C SER A 46 -6.18 0.86 69.01
N GLY A 47 -6.54 0.25 67.88
CA GLY A 47 -7.75 0.64 67.13
C GLY A 47 -7.78 2.06 66.56
N VAL A 48 -6.75 2.45 65.81
CA VAL A 48 -6.82 3.66 64.97
C VAL A 48 -7.75 3.37 63.78
N ARG A 49 -8.92 4.04 63.72
CA ARG A 49 -9.71 4.15 62.47
C ARG A 49 -8.78 4.64 61.37
N LYS A 50 -8.94 4.18 60.12
CA LYS A 50 -8.33 4.87 58.96
C LYS A 50 -8.68 6.36 59.07
N GLN A 51 -7.68 7.18 59.36
CA GLN A 51 -7.76 8.60 59.04
C GLN A 51 -7.73 8.67 57.52
N ALA A 52 -8.67 9.40 56.92
CA ALA A 52 -8.49 9.81 55.54
C ALA A 52 -7.22 10.66 55.48
N GLU A 53 -6.47 10.55 54.38
CA GLU A 53 -5.45 11.53 54.05
C GLU A 53 -6.13 12.91 54.00
N PRO A 54 -5.51 13.98 54.52
CA PRO A 54 -6.12 15.30 54.49
C PRO A 54 -6.35 15.71 53.04
N GLU A 55 -7.59 16.09 52.71
CA GLU A 55 -7.95 16.58 51.39
C GLU A 55 -7.08 17.79 51.05
N ARG A 56 -6.11 17.61 50.13
CA ARG A 56 -5.27 18.72 49.68
C ARG A 56 -6.16 19.77 49.04
N THR A 57 -5.94 21.00 49.45
CA THR A 57 -6.77 22.15 49.08
C THR A 57 -6.62 22.48 47.60
N GLU A 58 -7.65 23.09 47.01
CA GLU A 58 -7.61 23.64 45.65
C GLU A 58 -6.41 24.60 45.46
N GLN A 59 -6.02 25.32 46.51
CA GLN A 59 -4.86 26.20 46.54
C GLN A 59 -3.53 25.43 46.33
N GLU A 60 -3.37 24.25 46.91
CA GLU A 60 -2.15 23.43 46.72
C GLU A 60 -2.03 22.90 45.28
N LEU A 61 -3.17 22.59 44.63
CA LEU A 61 -3.19 22.24 43.20
C LEU A 61 -2.80 23.44 42.34
N ARG A 62 -3.33 24.63 42.65
CA ARG A 62 -2.97 25.88 41.96
C ARG A 62 -1.49 26.21 42.15
N ASP A 63 -0.94 26.05 43.36
CA ASP A 63 0.49 26.29 43.61
C ASP A 63 1.41 25.23 42.97
N PHE A 64 0.97 23.98 42.84
CA PHE A 64 1.68 22.96 42.05
C PHE A 64 1.66 23.28 40.55
N ALA A 65 0.49 23.59 39.99
CA ALA A 65 0.34 24.02 38.60
C ALA A 65 1.24 25.23 38.27
N GLN A 66 1.25 26.25 39.13
CA GLN A 66 2.15 27.40 38.97
C GLN A 66 3.63 27.01 39.08
N GLN A 67 3.98 26.04 39.93
CA GLN A 67 5.36 25.56 39.99
C GLN A 67 5.77 24.81 38.71
N LEU A 68 4.89 24.00 38.12
CA LEU A 68 5.14 23.37 36.82
C LEU A 68 5.39 24.45 35.74
N ARG A 69 4.60 25.53 35.70
CA ARG A 69 4.84 26.65 34.77
C ARG A 69 6.21 27.28 34.96
N VAL A 70 6.59 27.56 36.21
CA VAL A 70 7.90 28.12 36.55
C VAL A 70 9.03 27.20 36.10
N ASP A 71 8.91 25.90 36.33
CA ASP A 71 9.94 24.91 35.98
C ASP A 71 10.07 24.68 34.46
N ILE A 72 8.94 24.66 33.73
CA ILE A 72 8.91 24.67 32.25
C ILE A 72 9.66 25.89 31.70
N LEU A 73 9.38 27.09 32.23
CA LEU A 73 10.02 28.33 31.77
C LEU A 73 11.52 28.31 32.08
N ARG A 74 11.91 27.88 33.28
CA ARG A 74 13.32 27.82 33.71
C ARG A 74 14.14 26.85 32.86
N CYS A 75 13.68 25.61 32.66
CA CYS A 75 14.48 24.61 31.93
C CYS A 75 14.60 24.95 30.43
N THR A 76 13.53 25.46 29.81
CA THR A 76 13.57 25.83 28.39
C THR A 76 14.42 27.09 28.15
N THR A 77 14.32 28.10 29.02
CA THR A 77 15.17 29.31 28.94
C THR A 77 16.64 28.96 29.14
N ALA A 78 16.98 28.15 30.15
CA ALA A 78 18.35 27.72 30.41
C ALA A 78 18.96 26.89 29.26
N ALA A 79 18.14 26.12 28.55
CA ALA A 79 18.54 25.36 27.36
C ALA A 79 18.56 26.18 26.05
N GLY A 80 18.14 27.46 26.09
CA GLY A 80 17.99 28.32 24.91
C GLY A 80 17.03 27.78 23.83
N SER A 81 16.29 26.70 24.10
CA SER A 81 15.44 25.99 23.14
C SER A 81 14.41 25.09 23.83
N GLY A 82 13.26 24.87 23.19
CA GLY A 82 12.20 24.02 23.70
C GLY A 82 10.80 24.53 23.33
N HIS A 83 9.77 23.87 23.84
CA HIS A 83 8.38 24.19 23.51
C HIS A 83 7.58 24.58 24.78
N PRO A 84 7.96 25.66 25.50
CA PRO A 84 7.25 26.06 26.71
C PRO A 84 5.77 26.34 26.42
N THR A 85 5.44 26.97 25.29
CA THR A 85 4.04 27.26 24.92
C THR A 85 3.16 26.02 24.75
N SER A 86 3.68 24.96 24.13
CA SER A 86 3.02 23.64 24.06
C SER A 86 3.01 22.88 25.40
N SER A 87 3.85 23.27 26.35
CA SER A 87 3.94 22.63 27.67
C SER A 87 2.98 23.30 28.67
N LEU A 88 2.83 24.63 28.59
CA LEU A 88 1.99 25.44 29.47
C LEU A 88 0.48 25.19 29.31
N SER A 89 0.02 24.71 28.15
CA SER A 89 -1.40 24.43 27.87
C SER A 89 -1.96 23.24 28.66
N ALA A 90 -1.15 22.20 28.91
CA ALA A 90 -1.59 20.96 29.55
C ALA A 90 -1.25 20.88 31.06
N VAL A 91 -0.91 22.00 31.69
CA VAL A 91 -0.46 22.06 33.09
C VAL A 91 -1.54 21.63 34.08
N GLU A 92 -2.77 22.16 33.96
CA GLU A 92 -3.89 21.76 34.83
C GLU A 92 -4.27 20.29 34.60
N LEU A 93 -4.33 19.85 33.33
CA LEU A 93 -4.62 18.47 32.93
C LEU A 93 -3.68 17.46 33.60
N MET A 94 -2.37 17.73 33.61
CA MET A 94 -1.40 16.85 34.24
C MET A 94 -1.32 17.02 35.77
N THR A 95 -1.67 18.20 36.29
CA THR A 95 -1.78 18.44 37.75
C THR A 95 -2.85 17.55 38.37
N VAL A 96 -4.05 17.50 37.77
CA VAL A 96 -5.15 16.64 38.23
C VAL A 96 -4.81 15.17 37.99
N LEU A 97 -4.23 14.82 36.83
CA LEU A 97 -3.84 13.43 36.51
C LEU A 97 -2.88 12.87 37.57
N VAL A 98 -1.78 13.57 37.86
CA VAL A 98 -0.76 13.10 38.82
C VAL A 98 -1.29 13.05 40.26
N ARG A 99 -2.21 13.96 40.65
CA ARG A 99 -2.71 14.01 42.03
C ARG A 99 -3.78 12.95 42.33
N ASP A 100 -4.71 12.70 41.41
CA ASP A 100 -5.94 11.92 41.69
C ASP A 100 -5.99 10.54 41.02
N HIS A 101 -5.42 10.42 39.81
CA HIS A 101 -5.77 9.32 38.91
C HIS A 101 -4.59 8.43 38.48
N LEU A 102 -3.41 9.01 38.28
CA LEU A 102 -2.19 8.29 37.90
C LEU A 102 -1.70 7.42 39.05
N ARG A 103 -1.37 6.16 38.75
CA ARG A 103 -0.91 5.19 39.75
C ARG A 103 0.52 4.73 39.54
N TRP A 104 1.47 5.31 40.27
CA TRP A 104 2.90 5.02 40.14
C TRP A 104 3.58 4.64 41.46
N ASP A 105 4.41 3.62 41.39
CA ASP A 105 5.47 3.33 42.36
C ASP A 105 6.73 4.10 41.94
N LEU A 106 7.00 5.23 42.62
CA LEU A 106 8.16 6.08 42.32
C LEU A 106 9.50 5.44 42.73
N GLU A 107 9.49 4.49 43.66
CA GLU A 107 10.68 3.71 44.05
C GLU A 107 10.97 2.62 43.01
N HIS A 108 9.91 2.04 42.43
CA HIS A 108 9.98 0.95 41.46
C HIS A 108 9.30 1.33 40.13
N PRO A 109 9.95 2.15 39.27
CA PRO A 109 9.40 2.54 37.96
C PRO A 109 8.96 1.36 37.10
N THR A 110 9.63 0.21 37.22
CA THR A 110 9.34 -1.01 36.46
C THR A 110 8.32 -1.95 37.13
N ASN A 111 7.60 -1.49 38.16
CA ASN A 111 6.50 -2.24 38.78
C ASN A 111 5.40 -2.51 37.72
N PRO A 112 5.05 -3.78 37.44
CA PRO A 112 4.17 -4.11 36.32
C PRO A 112 2.73 -3.61 36.50
N SER A 113 2.33 -3.22 37.72
CA SER A 113 1.00 -2.66 38.01
C SER A 113 0.95 -1.13 37.98
N ASN A 114 2.05 -0.45 37.62
CA ASN A 114 2.03 1.00 37.35
C ASN A 114 1.10 1.31 36.17
N ASP A 115 0.39 2.44 36.25
CA ASP A 115 -0.23 3.07 35.09
C ASP A 115 0.85 3.50 34.08
N HIS A 116 0.50 3.52 32.80
CA HIS A 116 1.37 4.03 31.73
C HIS A 116 0.94 5.44 31.32
N LEU A 117 1.90 6.33 31.01
CA LEU A 117 1.64 7.73 30.66
C LEU A 117 2.47 8.16 29.44
N VAL A 118 1.84 8.12 28.27
CA VAL A 118 2.49 8.42 26.98
C VAL A 118 2.23 9.87 26.59
N PHE A 119 3.28 10.70 26.62
CA PHE A 119 3.27 12.05 26.04
C PHE A 119 3.39 11.94 24.52
N SER A 120 2.30 11.65 23.80
CA SER A 120 2.29 11.55 22.33
C SER A 120 2.74 12.84 21.65
N LYS A 121 2.27 13.99 22.13
CA LYS A 121 2.85 15.32 21.85
C LYS A 121 4.19 15.54 22.57
N GLY A 122 5.16 14.67 22.34
CA GLY A 122 6.44 14.58 23.08
C GLY A 122 7.27 15.87 23.06
N HIS A 123 7.03 16.77 22.12
CA HIS A 123 7.64 18.11 22.12
C HIS A 123 7.32 18.91 23.40
N ALA A 124 6.26 18.57 24.14
CA ALA A 124 5.94 19.06 25.48
C ALA A 124 6.73 18.36 26.63
N SER A 125 7.89 17.75 26.33
CA SER A 125 8.82 17.18 27.32
C SER A 125 9.19 18.11 28.50
N PRO A 126 9.23 19.45 28.40
CA PRO A 126 9.41 20.30 29.57
C PRO A 126 8.33 20.11 30.65
N LEU A 127 7.07 19.85 30.28
CA LEU A 127 6.00 19.55 31.25
C LEU A 127 6.25 18.19 31.91
N LEU A 128 6.59 17.15 31.13
CA LEU A 128 6.92 15.83 31.66
C LEU A 128 8.07 15.88 32.68
N TYR A 129 9.15 16.61 32.38
CA TYR A 129 10.29 16.74 33.29
C TYR A 129 9.99 17.65 34.50
N ALA A 130 9.16 18.68 34.33
CA ALA A 130 8.65 19.46 35.45
C ALA A 130 7.77 18.62 36.39
N LEU A 131 6.94 17.71 35.87
CA LEU A 131 6.15 16.75 36.66
C LEU A 131 7.06 15.78 37.43
N LEU A 132 8.10 15.23 36.78
CA LEU A 132 9.08 14.35 37.46
C LEU A 132 9.85 15.09 38.56
N ARG A 133 10.15 16.39 38.38
CA ARG A 133 10.71 17.23 39.45
C ARG A 133 9.68 17.54 40.54
N GLY A 134 8.42 17.74 40.17
CA GLY A 134 7.28 17.90 41.08
C GLY A 134 6.93 16.64 41.87
N MET A 135 7.33 15.47 41.39
CA MET A 135 7.27 14.17 42.08
C MET A 135 8.58 13.81 42.81
N GLY A 136 9.56 14.73 42.86
CA GLY A 136 10.82 14.55 43.58
C GLY A 136 11.85 13.60 42.94
N VAL A 137 11.53 12.94 41.82
CA VAL A 137 12.38 11.94 41.15
C VAL A 137 13.37 12.52 40.11
N VAL A 138 13.28 13.82 39.86
CA VAL A 138 14.27 14.63 39.13
C VAL A 138 14.65 15.83 40.00
N SER A 139 15.94 16.13 40.13
CA SER A 139 16.39 17.25 40.97
C SER A 139 16.23 18.61 40.27
N ALA A 140 16.11 19.70 41.04
CA ALA A 140 15.95 21.04 40.47
C ALA A 140 17.19 21.56 39.70
N SER A 141 18.37 20.96 39.92
CA SER A 141 19.59 21.18 39.15
C SER A 141 19.65 20.30 37.90
N GLU A 142 19.27 19.03 38.02
CA GLU A 142 19.15 18.11 36.88
C GLU A 142 18.13 18.61 35.85
N LEU A 143 16.99 19.16 36.27
CA LEU A 143 16.01 19.76 35.38
C LEU A 143 16.59 20.87 34.49
N LEU A 144 17.61 21.60 34.97
CA LEU A 144 18.31 22.64 34.20
C LEU A 144 19.35 22.07 33.22
N SER A 145 19.61 20.75 33.26
CA SER A 145 20.40 20.04 32.25
C SER A 145 19.58 19.61 31.01
N TYR A 146 18.30 19.99 30.95
CA TYR A 146 17.43 19.77 29.78
C TYR A 146 18.15 20.15 28.47
N ARG A 147 18.15 19.24 27.49
CA ARG A 147 18.84 19.36 26.19
C ARG A 147 20.37 19.56 26.24
N THR A 148 21.03 19.48 27.39
CA THR A 148 22.50 19.52 27.46
C THR A 148 23.12 18.16 27.16
N PHE A 149 24.31 18.14 26.56
CA PHE A 149 25.00 16.90 26.23
C PHE A 149 25.31 16.07 27.49
N GLY A 150 24.96 14.79 27.47
CA GLY A 150 25.11 13.87 28.60
C GLY A 150 23.95 13.88 29.60
N SER A 151 22.94 14.73 29.43
CA SER A 151 21.70 14.65 30.23
C SER A 151 20.75 13.58 29.72
N ARG A 152 20.03 12.91 30.64
CA ARG A 152 18.87 12.05 30.30
C ARG A 152 17.59 12.83 29.96
N LEU A 153 17.56 14.15 30.20
CA LEU A 153 16.41 15.00 29.93
C LEU A 153 16.51 15.57 28.51
N GLU A 154 16.35 14.69 27.53
CA GLU A 154 16.51 14.99 26.11
C GLU A 154 15.37 15.87 25.56
N GLY A 155 15.57 16.44 24.37
CA GLY A 155 14.63 17.42 23.78
C GLY A 155 13.21 16.90 23.52
N HIS A 156 13.04 15.58 23.51
CA HIS A 156 11.81 14.80 23.49
C HIS A 156 11.96 13.65 24.52
N PRO A 157 10.88 13.00 24.99
CA PRO A 157 10.98 11.89 25.94
C PRO A 157 11.70 10.71 25.29
N THR A 158 12.53 10.00 26.05
CA THR A 158 13.09 8.69 25.69
C THR A 158 13.22 7.80 26.94
N PRO A 159 13.30 6.46 26.80
CA PRO A 159 13.47 5.54 27.93
C PRO A 159 14.82 5.61 28.68
N LEU A 160 15.62 6.66 28.46
CA LEU A 160 16.67 7.09 29.39
C LEU A 160 16.09 7.64 30.71
N VAL A 161 14.82 8.04 30.70
CA VAL A 161 14.05 8.43 31.88
C VAL A 161 13.20 7.23 32.34
N PRO A 162 13.38 6.68 33.57
CA PRO A 162 12.78 5.40 33.97
C PRO A 162 11.24 5.30 33.95
N TRP A 163 10.53 6.43 33.96
CA TRP A 163 9.07 6.51 33.90
C TRP A 163 8.55 6.86 32.49
N VAL A 164 9.37 6.68 31.46
CA VAL A 164 9.05 6.95 30.05
C VAL A 164 9.16 5.66 29.26
N ASP A 165 8.03 5.13 28.82
CA ASP A 165 7.95 3.86 28.10
C ASP A 165 8.61 3.88 26.72
N VAL A 166 8.45 4.99 25.98
CA VAL A 166 8.82 5.12 24.56
C VAL A 166 9.21 6.54 24.19
N ALA A 167 9.88 6.67 23.03
CA ALA A 167 10.21 7.96 22.45
C ALA A 167 9.10 8.47 21.51
N THR A 168 8.67 9.72 21.71
CA THR A 168 7.52 10.35 21.03
C THR A 168 7.89 11.68 20.36
N GLY A 169 9.10 11.75 19.80
CA GLY A 169 9.58 12.92 19.05
C GLY A 169 8.93 13.08 17.68
N SER A 170 8.48 11.97 17.07
CA SER A 170 7.57 11.98 15.92
C SER A 170 6.13 11.97 16.43
N LEU A 171 5.27 12.80 15.86
CA LEU A 171 3.88 12.94 16.30
C LEU A 171 3.02 11.77 15.82
N GLY A 172 1.85 11.61 16.44
CA GLY A 172 0.87 10.60 16.07
C GLY A 172 1.22 9.19 16.52
N GLN A 173 2.47 8.90 16.90
CA GLN A 173 2.90 7.55 17.27
C GLN A 173 2.51 7.11 18.69
N GLY A 174 2.34 8.05 19.63
CA GLY A 174 2.15 7.70 21.05
C GLY A 174 0.83 7.00 21.36
N LEU A 175 -0.27 7.38 20.70
CA LEU A 175 -1.54 6.67 20.83
C LEU A 175 -1.51 5.26 20.22
N PRO A 176 -1.03 5.05 18.98
CA PRO A 176 -0.80 3.71 18.42
C PRO A 176 0.04 2.78 19.31
N ILE A 177 1.08 3.30 19.95
CA ILE A 177 1.89 2.51 20.91
C ILE A 177 1.07 2.17 22.16
N ALA A 178 0.30 3.14 22.67
CA ALA A 178 -0.57 2.96 23.83
C ALA A 178 -1.65 1.88 23.63
N VAL A 179 -2.11 1.64 22.39
CA VAL A 179 -2.97 0.49 22.03
C VAL A 179 -2.27 -0.83 22.39
N GLY A 180 -0.99 -1.02 22.02
CA GLY A 180 -0.20 -2.20 22.38
C GLY A 180 -0.03 -2.40 23.89
N ILE A 181 0.23 -1.30 24.62
CA ILE A 181 0.34 -1.30 26.09
C ILE A 181 -1.01 -1.68 26.74
N ALA A 182 -2.12 -1.15 26.23
CA ALA A 182 -3.47 -1.43 26.75
C ALA A 182 -3.94 -2.85 26.41
N LEU A 183 -3.60 -3.38 25.22
CA LEU A 183 -3.81 -4.78 24.82
C LEU A 183 -3.15 -5.75 25.81
N CYS A 184 -1.88 -5.52 26.16
CA CYS A 184 -1.20 -6.32 27.17
C CYS A 184 -1.94 -6.30 28.51
N GLY A 185 -2.29 -5.12 29.03
CA GLY A 185 -2.94 -4.99 30.34
C GLY A 185 -4.27 -5.73 30.41
N LYS A 186 -5.06 -5.65 29.34
CA LYS A 186 -6.39 -6.29 29.24
C LYS A 186 -6.33 -7.81 28.99
N PHE A 187 -5.49 -8.27 28.06
CA PHE A 187 -5.56 -9.64 27.52
C PHE A 187 -4.40 -10.56 27.92
N LEU A 188 -3.22 -10.03 28.23
CA LEU A 188 -2.00 -10.83 28.44
C LEU A 188 -1.46 -10.79 29.88
N ASP A 189 -1.61 -9.65 30.55
CA ASP A 189 -1.15 -9.43 31.93
C ASP A 189 -2.33 -9.50 32.93
N ALA A 190 -3.56 -9.23 32.48
CA ALA A 190 -4.78 -9.13 33.30
C ALA A 190 -4.65 -8.18 34.52
N LEU A 191 -3.89 -7.10 34.35
CA LEU A 191 -3.56 -6.14 35.40
C LEU A 191 -4.48 -4.90 35.37
N PRO A 192 -4.76 -4.28 36.54
CA PRO A 192 -5.75 -3.22 36.68
C PRO A 192 -5.24 -1.81 36.28
N TYR A 193 -4.09 -1.73 35.57
CA TYR A 193 -3.49 -0.46 35.17
C TYR A 193 -4.25 0.20 34.02
N ARG A 194 -4.13 1.53 33.91
CA ARG A 194 -4.60 2.32 32.77
C ARG A 194 -3.44 2.80 31.93
N THR A 195 -3.72 3.00 30.64
CA THR A 195 -2.82 3.67 29.71
C THR A 195 -3.37 5.05 29.41
N TRP A 196 -2.68 6.08 29.88
CA TRP A 196 -3.01 7.48 29.69
C TRP A 196 -2.17 8.05 28.53
N VAL A 197 -2.79 8.83 27.63
CA VAL A 197 -2.09 9.41 26.47
C VAL A 197 -2.39 10.89 26.36
N LEU A 198 -1.36 11.74 26.32
CA LEU A 198 -1.51 13.18 26.07
C LEU A 198 -1.22 13.48 24.59
N LEU A 199 -2.23 14.00 23.87
CA LEU A 199 -2.24 14.31 22.44
C LEU A 199 -2.31 15.83 22.18
N GLY A 200 -1.82 16.28 21.04
CA GLY A 200 -2.05 17.63 20.51
C GLY A 200 -3.18 17.67 19.46
N ASP A 201 -3.89 18.80 19.38
CA ASP A 201 -4.89 19.08 18.34
C ASP A 201 -4.37 18.99 16.90
N SER A 202 -3.15 19.48 16.67
CA SER A 202 -2.48 19.37 15.37
C SER A 202 -2.04 17.94 15.04
N GLU A 203 -1.79 17.12 16.06
CA GLU A 203 -1.34 15.72 15.96
C GLU A 203 -2.48 14.77 15.57
N MET A 204 -3.74 15.14 15.86
CA MET A 204 -4.95 14.48 15.33
C MET A 204 -5.10 14.55 13.79
N SER A 205 -4.10 15.09 13.08
CA SER A 205 -4.02 15.09 11.61
C SER A 205 -3.29 13.85 11.06
N GLU A 206 -2.51 13.15 11.90
CA GLU A 206 -1.76 11.96 11.48
C GLU A 206 -2.68 10.76 11.28
N GLY A 207 -2.52 10.03 10.17
CA GLY A 207 -3.38 8.89 9.81
C GLY A 207 -3.34 7.77 10.85
N SER A 208 -2.16 7.50 11.40
CA SER A 208 -1.94 6.49 12.44
C SER A 208 -2.72 6.73 13.73
N VAL A 209 -3.04 7.98 14.08
CA VAL A 209 -3.95 8.28 15.21
C VAL A 209 -5.34 7.69 14.96
N TRP A 210 -5.81 7.69 13.71
CA TRP A 210 -7.14 7.16 13.37
C TRP A 210 -7.14 5.63 13.26
N GLU A 211 -6.05 5.03 12.76
CA GLU A 211 -5.81 3.57 12.89
C GLU A 211 -5.90 3.12 14.36
N ALA A 212 -5.31 3.89 15.28
CA ALA A 212 -5.37 3.62 16.73
C ALA A 212 -6.75 3.81 17.34
N PHE A 213 -7.55 4.75 16.84
CA PHE A 213 -8.95 4.89 17.25
C PHE A 213 -9.76 3.65 16.87
N GLU A 214 -9.61 3.16 15.65
CA GLU A 214 -10.28 1.95 15.18
C GLU A 214 -9.85 0.71 15.98
N HIS A 215 -8.55 0.50 16.16
CA HIS A 215 -8.03 -0.67 16.89
C HIS A 215 -8.40 -0.66 18.37
N ALA A 216 -8.32 0.49 19.04
CA ALA A 216 -8.76 0.61 20.43
C ALA A 216 -10.26 0.30 20.59
N ARG A 217 -11.09 0.67 19.59
CA ARG A 217 -12.51 0.32 19.62
C ARG A 217 -12.76 -1.14 19.27
N HIS A 218 -12.06 -1.71 18.29
CA HIS A 218 -12.16 -3.11 17.91
C HIS A 218 -11.89 -4.03 19.11
N TYR A 219 -10.75 -3.82 19.78
CA TYR A 219 -10.34 -4.60 20.95
C TYR A 219 -11.03 -4.18 22.26
N GLY A 220 -11.88 -3.16 22.23
CA GLY A 220 -12.64 -2.68 23.39
C GLY A 220 -11.75 -2.23 24.55
N LEU A 221 -10.79 -1.34 24.28
CA LEU A 221 -9.75 -0.95 25.23
C LEU A 221 -10.23 0.13 26.21
N GLY A 222 -11.21 -0.22 27.05
CA GLY A 222 -11.70 0.64 28.15
C GLY A 222 -10.67 0.98 29.24
N ASN A 223 -9.46 0.42 29.16
CA ASN A 223 -8.29 0.81 29.96
C ASN A 223 -7.39 1.87 29.28
N LEU A 224 -7.70 2.27 28.04
CA LEU A 224 -7.02 3.34 27.30
C LEU A 224 -7.81 4.65 27.41
N ILE A 225 -7.14 5.70 27.92
CA ILE A 225 -7.70 7.05 28.06
C ILE A 225 -6.79 8.05 27.36
N ALA A 226 -7.31 8.69 26.31
CA ALA A 226 -6.63 9.74 25.57
C ALA A 226 -7.10 11.12 26.05
N ILE A 227 -6.18 12.07 26.18
CA ILE A 227 -6.41 13.45 26.60
C ILE A 227 -5.91 14.35 25.46
N LEU A 228 -6.85 15.03 24.81
CA LEU A 228 -6.56 15.94 23.70
C LEU A 228 -6.41 17.37 24.23
N ASP A 229 -5.17 17.90 24.18
CA ASP A 229 -4.85 19.29 24.47
C ASP A 229 -5.27 20.18 23.28
N MET A 230 -6.56 20.54 23.24
CA MET A 230 -7.17 21.36 22.20
C MET A 230 -6.84 22.84 22.40
N ASN A 231 -5.57 23.17 22.12
CA ASN A 231 -4.92 24.45 22.39
C ASN A 231 -5.02 25.47 21.24
N ARG A 232 -5.82 25.16 20.20
CA ARG A 232 -6.06 25.90 18.94
C ARG A 232 -4.87 25.96 17.96
N LEU A 233 -3.63 25.93 18.43
CA LEU A 233 -2.47 26.31 17.61
C LEU A 233 -1.51 25.14 17.35
N GLY A 234 -1.20 24.87 16.09
CA GLY A 234 -0.16 23.93 15.66
C GLY A 234 1.25 24.53 15.73
N GLN A 235 2.13 24.12 14.81
CA GLN A 235 3.48 24.70 14.68
C GLN A 235 3.49 26.04 13.93
N ARG A 236 2.72 26.15 12.84
CA ARG A 236 2.70 27.34 11.95
C ARG A 236 1.67 28.40 12.37
N GLY A 237 0.53 27.95 12.89
CA GLY A 237 -0.63 28.77 13.26
C GLY A 237 -1.80 27.88 13.67
N GLU A 238 -3.04 28.37 13.54
CA GLU A 238 -4.26 27.65 13.94
C GLU A 238 -4.44 26.28 13.26
N THR A 239 -4.94 25.31 14.02
CA THR A 239 -5.23 23.93 13.56
C THR A 239 -6.57 23.87 12.81
N PRO A 240 -6.80 22.85 11.95
CA PRO A 240 -7.98 22.82 11.06
C PRO A 240 -9.36 22.84 11.75
N LEU A 241 -9.41 22.58 13.06
CA LEU A 241 -10.64 22.63 13.87
C LEU A 241 -10.59 23.68 15.00
N GLY A 242 -9.42 24.30 15.27
CA GLY A 242 -9.24 25.27 16.35
C GLY A 242 -9.78 24.79 17.70
N TRP A 243 -10.77 25.51 18.24
CA TRP A 243 -11.49 25.15 19.48
C TRP A 243 -12.83 24.40 19.27
N ASN A 244 -13.06 23.79 18.11
CA ASN A 244 -14.30 23.05 17.83
C ASN A 244 -14.32 21.66 18.50
N ALA A 245 -14.52 21.65 19.82
CA ALA A 245 -14.61 20.43 20.64
C ALA A 245 -15.65 19.44 20.08
N SER A 246 -16.81 19.95 19.66
CA SER A 246 -17.89 19.13 19.11
C SER A 246 -17.47 18.37 17.85
N ALA A 247 -16.63 18.95 16.97
CA ALA A 247 -16.13 18.25 15.80
C ALA A 247 -15.16 17.11 16.16
N TYR A 248 -14.25 17.33 17.12
CA TYR A 248 -13.41 16.24 17.65
C TYR A 248 -14.25 15.16 18.33
N ALA A 249 -15.29 15.55 19.07
CA ALA A 249 -16.17 14.63 19.78
C ALA A 249 -17.06 13.82 18.83
N GLN A 250 -17.54 14.42 17.74
CA GLN A 250 -18.25 13.72 16.67
C GLN A 250 -17.35 12.70 15.98
N ARG A 251 -16.08 13.04 15.67
CA ARG A 251 -15.11 12.08 15.13
C ARG A 251 -14.88 10.92 16.09
N ALA A 252 -14.59 11.19 17.36
CA ALA A 252 -14.38 10.16 18.37
C ALA A 252 -15.59 9.23 18.53
N ARG A 253 -16.80 9.79 18.63
CA ARG A 253 -18.06 9.03 18.72
C ARG A 253 -18.33 8.21 17.45
N ALA A 254 -17.92 8.68 16.26
CA ALA A 254 -18.03 7.93 15.01
C ALA A 254 -17.09 6.71 14.95
N PHE A 255 -15.87 6.83 15.47
CA PHE A 255 -14.97 5.70 15.76
C PHE A 255 -15.40 4.88 17.00
N GLY A 256 -16.59 5.14 17.56
CA GLY A 256 -17.16 4.39 18.67
C GLY A 256 -16.56 4.67 20.06
N TRP A 257 -15.73 5.71 20.23
CA TRP A 257 -15.14 6.10 21.51
C TRP A 257 -16.13 6.87 22.41
N ARG A 258 -15.96 6.76 23.73
CA ARG A 258 -16.51 7.75 24.67
C ARG A 258 -15.78 9.08 24.46
N ALA A 259 -16.53 10.19 24.40
CA ALA A 259 -15.95 11.51 24.17
C ALA A 259 -16.50 12.53 25.18
N LEU A 260 -15.63 13.02 26.07
CA LEU A 260 -15.93 13.96 27.14
C LEU A 260 -15.35 15.33 26.79
N GLU A 261 -16.15 16.39 26.82
CA GLU A 261 -15.73 17.75 26.42
C GLU A 261 -15.58 18.63 27.67
N VAL A 262 -14.41 19.24 27.89
CA VAL A 262 -14.05 19.90 29.16
C VAL A 262 -13.26 21.20 28.97
N ASP A 263 -13.36 22.15 29.91
CA ASP A 263 -12.41 23.27 30.00
C ASP A 263 -11.10 22.75 30.60
N GLY A 264 -10.03 22.78 29.81
CA GLY A 264 -8.72 22.24 30.20
C GLY A 264 -7.94 23.09 31.19
N HIS A 265 -8.53 24.17 31.72
CA HIS A 265 -7.96 24.99 32.79
C HIS A 265 -8.85 25.07 34.05
N ASP A 266 -10.00 24.40 34.08
CA ASP A 266 -10.82 24.25 35.28
C ASP A 266 -10.47 22.93 36.02
N LEU A 267 -9.76 23.06 37.14
CA LEU A 267 -9.32 21.91 37.96
C LEU A 267 -10.49 21.03 38.44
N ALA A 268 -11.69 21.60 38.67
CA ALA A 268 -12.86 20.84 39.10
C ALA A 268 -13.45 20.07 37.92
N ALA A 269 -13.66 20.74 36.79
CA ALA A 269 -14.22 20.10 35.58
C ALA A 269 -13.31 18.98 35.04
N ILE A 270 -11.98 19.17 35.10
CA ILE A 270 -11.01 18.11 34.74
C ILE A 270 -11.12 16.92 35.70
N SER A 271 -11.25 17.17 37.01
CA SER A 271 -11.40 16.11 38.03
C SER A 271 -12.70 15.32 37.84
N GLU A 272 -13.82 15.98 37.53
CA GLU A 272 -15.08 15.33 37.20
C GLU A 272 -14.97 14.49 35.90
N ALA A 273 -14.39 15.05 34.83
CA ALA A 273 -14.19 14.35 33.57
C ALA A 273 -13.26 13.13 33.71
N TYR A 274 -12.19 13.23 34.51
CA TYR A 274 -11.29 12.12 34.78
C TYR A 274 -11.95 11.07 35.68
N ALA A 275 -12.75 11.47 36.68
CA ALA A 275 -13.55 10.57 37.50
C ALA A 275 -14.61 9.81 36.68
N GLU A 276 -15.19 10.41 35.64
CA GLU A 276 -16.07 9.71 34.68
C GLU A 276 -15.29 8.79 33.73
N ALA A 277 -14.13 9.24 33.22
CA ALA A 277 -13.30 8.46 32.30
C ALA A 277 -12.75 7.17 32.93
N VAL A 278 -12.40 7.18 34.23
CA VAL A 278 -11.92 5.97 34.92
C VAL A 278 -13.00 4.96 35.29
N GLN A 279 -14.29 5.26 35.08
CA GLN A 279 -15.38 4.30 35.36
C GLN A 279 -15.25 3.04 34.49
N PRO A 280 -15.57 1.83 35.02
CA PRO A 280 -15.48 0.59 34.26
C PRO A 280 -16.27 0.64 32.95
N THR A 281 -15.59 0.35 31.84
CA THR A 281 -16.14 0.39 30.48
C THR A 281 -15.40 -0.61 29.60
N ASP A 282 -16.05 -1.04 28.52
CA ASP A 282 -15.46 -1.81 27.41
C ASP A 282 -14.97 -0.91 26.27
N THR A 283 -15.10 0.41 26.40
CA THR A 283 -14.96 1.37 25.30
C THR A 283 -13.89 2.42 25.65
N PRO A 284 -12.88 2.66 24.78
CA PRO A 284 -11.84 3.66 25.03
C PRO A 284 -12.42 5.08 25.13
N THR A 285 -11.74 5.94 25.89
CA THR A 285 -12.25 7.30 26.22
C THR A 285 -11.31 8.39 25.74
N LEU A 286 -11.85 9.38 25.02
CA LEU A 286 -11.19 10.62 24.63
C LEU A 286 -11.72 11.78 25.48
N ILE A 287 -10.82 12.52 26.10
CA ILE A 287 -11.11 13.73 26.88
C ILE A 287 -10.63 14.92 26.08
N ILE A 288 -11.57 15.73 25.60
CA ILE A 288 -11.35 16.86 24.70
C ILE A 288 -11.26 18.12 25.54
N ALA A 289 -10.04 18.44 25.96
CA ALA A 289 -9.75 19.56 26.83
C ALA A 289 -9.51 20.83 26.01
N ARG A 290 -10.45 21.78 26.06
CA ARG A 290 -10.25 23.11 25.48
C ARG A 290 -9.22 23.87 26.31
N THR A 291 -8.04 24.12 25.75
CA THR A 291 -6.92 24.79 26.42
C THR A 291 -6.44 26.01 25.63
N VAL A 292 -5.47 26.76 26.16
CA VAL A 292 -4.83 27.89 25.47
C VAL A 292 -3.32 27.66 25.39
N LYS A 293 -2.74 27.72 24.20
CA LYS A 293 -1.30 27.58 24.02
C LYS A 293 -0.56 28.71 24.75
N GLY A 294 0.43 28.38 25.57
CA GLY A 294 1.15 29.36 26.39
C GLY A 294 0.44 29.82 27.67
N LYS A 295 -0.58 29.09 28.16
CA LYS A 295 -1.40 29.50 29.31
C LYS A 295 -0.60 29.98 30.53
N GLY A 296 -1.00 31.11 31.09
CA GLY A 296 -0.42 31.74 32.28
C GLY A 296 0.69 32.75 31.97
N VAL A 297 1.09 32.90 30.70
CA VAL A 297 2.19 33.78 30.29
C VAL A 297 1.71 34.73 29.19
N ALA A 298 1.13 35.86 29.60
CA ALA A 298 0.47 36.83 28.71
C ALA A 298 1.34 37.41 27.58
N LEU A 299 2.66 37.24 27.63
CA LEU A 299 3.56 37.55 26.51
C LEU A 299 3.35 36.62 25.31
N VAL A 300 3.01 35.34 25.54
CA VAL A 300 2.96 34.26 24.54
C VAL A 300 1.61 33.52 24.49
N GLU A 301 0.74 33.71 25.47
CA GLU A 301 -0.59 33.09 25.54
C GLU A 301 -1.44 33.43 24.30
N ASP A 302 -1.97 32.39 23.65
CA ASP A 302 -2.80 32.39 22.43
C ASP A 302 -2.16 33.01 21.17
N LYS A 303 -0.82 33.12 21.11
CA LYS A 303 -0.13 33.81 20.00
C LYS A 303 0.59 32.89 19.02
N ASP A 304 0.37 33.15 17.74
CA ASP A 304 1.09 32.54 16.63
C ASP A 304 2.61 32.77 16.71
N GLY A 305 3.36 31.86 16.07
CA GLY A 305 4.81 31.99 15.93
C GLY A 305 5.61 31.78 17.22
N TRP A 306 4.99 31.39 18.34
CA TRP A 306 5.66 31.06 19.61
C TRP A 306 5.81 29.56 19.90
N HIS A 307 5.42 28.68 18.97
CA HIS A 307 5.81 27.27 19.04
C HIS A 307 7.32 27.11 18.80
N GLY A 308 7.98 26.25 19.60
CA GLY A 308 9.43 26.01 19.49
C GLY A 308 10.34 27.15 19.94
N LYS A 309 9.78 28.24 20.49
CA LYS A 309 10.52 29.40 20.99
C LYS A 309 10.47 29.47 22.50
N THR A 310 11.58 29.88 23.09
CA THR A 310 11.73 30.14 24.52
C THR A 310 11.61 31.63 24.80
N LEU A 311 11.48 31.96 26.09
CA LEU A 311 11.70 33.32 26.56
C LEU A 311 13.22 33.59 26.65
N ASP A 312 13.63 34.85 26.59
CA ASP A 312 14.95 35.27 27.09
C ASP A 312 14.96 35.35 28.63
N GLU A 313 16.12 35.59 29.24
CA GLU A 313 16.26 35.63 30.71
C GLU A 313 15.40 36.72 31.37
N GLU A 314 15.24 37.88 30.73
CA GLU A 314 14.47 39.01 31.28
C GLU A 314 12.96 38.76 31.15
N GLN A 315 12.52 38.24 30.00
CA GLN A 315 11.16 37.79 29.75
C GLN A 315 10.78 36.64 30.70
N CYS A 316 11.67 35.67 30.89
CA CYS A 316 11.48 34.53 31.79
C CYS A 316 11.35 34.97 33.24
N LYS A 317 12.23 35.86 33.71
CA LYS A 317 12.14 36.45 35.05
C LYS A 317 10.80 37.18 35.26
N LYS A 318 10.40 38.07 34.33
CA LYS A 318 9.11 38.79 34.41
C LYS A 318 7.91 37.86 34.39
N ALA A 319 7.96 36.77 33.61
CA ALA A 319 6.91 35.76 33.59
C ALA A 319 6.82 35.00 34.93
N ILE A 320 7.95 34.61 35.52
CA ILE A 320 8.00 33.95 36.84
C ILE A 320 7.50 34.89 37.94
N GLU A 321 7.85 36.18 37.90
CA GLU A 321 7.32 37.20 38.81
C GLU A 321 5.79 37.34 38.68
N ALA A 322 5.26 37.38 37.44
CA ALA A 322 3.82 37.43 37.18
C ALA A 322 3.06 36.15 37.60
N LEU A 323 3.71 34.99 37.61
CA LEU A 323 3.17 33.72 38.13
C LEU A 323 3.17 33.64 39.68
N GLY A 324 3.63 34.69 40.38
CA GLY A 324 3.74 34.72 41.84
C GLY A 324 5.05 34.14 42.39
N GLY A 325 6.07 33.99 41.55
CA GLY A 325 7.40 33.53 41.95
C GLY A 325 7.59 32.01 42.04
N VAL A 326 8.82 31.63 42.36
CA VAL A 326 9.25 30.23 42.49
C VAL A 326 8.74 29.64 43.81
N ARG A 327 8.20 28.43 43.74
CA ARG A 327 7.70 27.61 44.84
C ARG A 327 8.49 26.31 44.94
N ASN A 328 8.17 25.49 45.93
CA ASN A 328 8.69 24.12 46.06
C ASN A 328 7.56 23.12 46.36
N ALA A 329 6.45 23.27 45.64
CA ALA A 329 5.33 22.34 45.70
C ALA A 329 5.75 20.95 45.17
N VAL A 330 5.36 19.90 45.88
CA VAL A 330 5.61 18.49 45.54
C VAL A 330 4.31 17.70 45.72
N ILE A 331 3.99 16.84 44.76
CA ILE A 331 2.87 15.91 44.79
C ILE A 331 3.43 14.52 44.52
N GLU A 332 3.07 13.56 45.38
CA GLU A 332 3.29 12.14 45.12
C GLU A 332 2.00 11.56 44.50
N PRO A 333 2.09 10.78 43.41
CA PRO A 333 0.93 10.07 42.86
C PRO A 333 0.51 8.92 43.78
N HIS A 334 -0.71 8.42 43.60
CA HIS A 334 -1.15 7.25 44.33
C HIS A 334 -0.32 6.01 43.95
N ARG A 335 -0.03 5.13 44.91
CA ARG A 335 0.62 3.84 44.60
C ARG A 335 -0.32 2.93 43.76
N PRO A 336 0.24 2.02 42.93
CA PRO A 336 -0.53 1.06 42.16
C PRO A 336 -1.34 0.10 43.02
N ILE A 337 -2.42 -0.44 42.44
CA ILE A 337 -3.26 -1.44 43.10
C ILE A 337 -2.47 -2.75 43.12
N ALA A 338 -1.97 -3.13 44.30
CA ALA A 338 -1.18 -4.34 44.47
C ALA A 338 -1.94 -5.59 44.01
N ARG A 339 -1.34 -6.30 43.05
CA ARG A 339 -1.66 -7.68 42.67
C ARG A 339 -0.36 -8.47 42.58
N GLU A 340 -0.48 -9.78 42.56
CA GLU A 340 0.62 -10.65 42.14
C GLU A 340 1.02 -10.28 40.70
N ALA A 341 2.32 -10.24 40.42
CA ALA A 341 2.81 -10.01 39.08
C ALA A 341 2.45 -11.23 38.19
N PRO A 342 2.24 -11.04 36.86
CA PRO A 342 2.04 -12.15 35.94
C PRO A 342 3.18 -13.18 36.08
N GLU A 343 2.86 -14.47 36.04
CA GLU A 343 3.87 -15.51 36.16
C GLU A 343 4.96 -15.35 35.09
N VAL A 344 6.22 -15.33 35.54
CA VAL A 344 7.37 -15.41 34.63
C VAL A 344 7.51 -16.85 34.17
N HIS A 345 6.74 -17.21 33.14
CA HIS A 345 6.75 -18.56 32.58
C HIS A 345 8.15 -18.95 32.10
N GLN A 346 8.57 -20.18 32.37
CA GLN A 346 9.85 -20.69 31.93
C GLN A 346 9.86 -20.91 30.41
N VAL A 347 10.79 -20.25 29.72
CA VAL A 347 11.14 -20.56 28.32
C VAL A 347 11.64 -21.99 28.25
N LYS A 348 11.04 -22.80 27.37
CA LYS A 348 11.44 -24.17 27.08
C LYS A 348 12.39 -24.20 25.87
N PRO A 349 13.16 -25.29 25.67
CA PRO A 349 13.76 -25.57 24.37
C PRO A 349 12.70 -25.55 23.27
N VAL A 350 13.02 -24.93 22.13
CA VAL A 350 12.11 -24.86 20.98
C VAL A 350 12.26 -26.13 20.13
N ASP A 351 11.18 -26.88 19.99
CA ASP A 351 11.09 -28.03 19.10
C ASP A 351 10.75 -27.52 17.68
N LEU A 352 11.77 -27.18 16.90
CA LEU A 352 11.61 -26.54 15.59
C LEU A 352 11.16 -27.54 14.51
N PRO A 353 10.36 -27.10 13.53
CA PRO A 353 10.03 -27.94 12.37
C PRO A 353 11.30 -28.26 11.57
N THR A 354 11.48 -29.54 11.27
CA THR A 354 12.60 -30.09 10.51
C THR A 354 12.15 -30.44 9.09
N TYR A 355 12.92 -30.02 8.09
CA TYR A 355 12.64 -30.32 6.68
C TYR A 355 13.78 -31.16 6.07
N GLU A 356 13.46 -32.09 5.19
CA GLU A 356 14.45 -32.97 4.54
C GLU A 356 15.05 -32.32 3.28
N PRO A 357 16.32 -32.61 2.90
CA PRO A 357 16.96 -32.03 1.70
C PRO A 357 16.24 -32.29 0.37
N SER A 358 15.31 -33.25 0.32
CA SER A 358 14.46 -33.54 -0.83
C SER A 358 13.18 -32.70 -0.92
N GLU A 359 12.91 -31.83 0.05
CA GLU A 359 11.72 -30.98 0.08
C GLU A 359 11.94 -29.60 -0.53
N GLU A 360 10.88 -29.05 -1.11
CA GLU A 360 10.81 -27.66 -1.56
C GLU A 360 9.77 -26.89 -0.74
N VAL A 361 10.24 -25.94 0.07
CA VAL A 361 9.40 -25.22 1.04
C VAL A 361 9.71 -23.73 0.97
N ALA A 362 8.66 -22.90 0.84
CA ALA A 362 8.82 -21.45 0.81
C ALA A 362 9.25 -20.92 2.18
N THR A 363 10.23 -20.02 2.23
CA THR A 363 10.77 -19.47 3.49
C THR A 363 9.67 -18.81 4.32
N ARG A 364 8.72 -18.10 3.70
CA ARG A 364 7.53 -17.56 4.39
C ARG A 364 6.67 -18.62 5.10
N LYS A 365 6.53 -19.83 4.54
CA LYS A 365 5.80 -20.94 5.19
C LYS A 365 6.58 -21.47 6.38
N ALA A 366 7.89 -21.66 6.22
CA ALA A 366 8.78 -22.09 7.29
C ALA A 366 8.85 -21.08 8.45
N TYR A 367 8.70 -19.77 8.17
CA TYR A 367 8.51 -18.74 9.20
C TYR A 367 7.25 -19.01 10.04
N GLY A 368 6.08 -19.18 9.41
CA GLY A 368 4.83 -19.46 10.12
C GLY A 368 4.85 -20.74 10.95
N GLU A 369 5.46 -21.81 10.41
CA GLU A 369 5.60 -23.10 11.11
C GLU A 369 6.57 -23.00 12.30
N ALA A 370 7.72 -22.33 12.13
CA ALA A 370 8.67 -22.08 13.21
C ALA A 370 8.12 -21.11 14.28
N LEU A 371 7.29 -20.16 13.88
CA LEU A 371 6.62 -19.22 14.80
C LEU A 371 5.60 -19.94 15.68
N ALA A 372 4.80 -20.85 15.11
CA ALA A 372 3.86 -21.68 15.87
C ALA A 372 4.59 -22.61 16.88
N ALA A 373 5.72 -23.18 16.48
CA ALA A 373 6.60 -23.97 17.36
C ALA A 373 7.23 -23.11 18.48
N LEU A 374 7.78 -21.95 18.13
CA LEU A 374 8.30 -20.97 19.09
C LEU A 374 7.25 -20.60 20.13
N GLY A 375 6.01 -20.34 19.70
CA GLY A 375 4.88 -20.07 20.59
C GLY A 375 4.60 -21.17 21.61
N ALA A 376 4.80 -22.45 21.27
CA ALA A 376 4.59 -23.56 22.20
C ALA A 376 5.68 -23.66 23.28
N ALA A 377 6.89 -23.19 22.97
CA ALA A 377 8.03 -23.14 23.90
C ALA A 377 8.12 -21.82 24.69
N ARG A 378 7.58 -20.72 24.15
CA ARG A 378 7.66 -19.35 24.67
C ARG A 378 6.28 -18.72 24.86
N PRO A 379 5.72 -18.71 26.09
CA PRO A 379 4.47 -18.02 26.40
C PRO A 379 4.54 -16.49 26.28
N ASP A 380 5.74 -15.91 26.32
CA ASP A 380 6.00 -14.47 26.16
C ASP A 380 6.01 -14.01 24.70
N THR A 381 6.10 -14.92 23.72
CA THR A 381 5.92 -14.63 22.30
C THR A 381 4.47 -14.24 22.00
N VAL A 382 4.31 -13.14 21.25
CA VAL A 382 3.02 -12.65 20.73
C VAL A 382 3.18 -12.31 19.24
N VAL A 383 2.10 -12.43 18.48
CA VAL A 383 2.13 -12.26 17.01
C VAL A 383 1.11 -11.23 16.57
N LEU A 384 1.52 -10.38 15.64
CA LEU A 384 0.71 -9.39 14.97
C LEU A 384 0.88 -9.56 13.46
N ASP A 385 -0.19 -9.40 12.71
CA ASP A 385 -0.15 -9.37 11.24
C ASP A 385 -1.12 -8.30 10.73
N ALA A 386 -0.93 -7.86 9.49
CA ALA A 386 -1.69 -6.78 8.87
C ALA A 386 -2.59 -7.32 7.73
N GLU A 387 -3.62 -8.10 8.10
CA GLU A 387 -4.58 -8.78 7.21
C GLU A 387 -4.01 -9.76 6.17
N VAL A 388 -2.71 -10.04 6.18
CA VAL A 388 -2.01 -10.92 5.22
C VAL A 388 -1.52 -12.22 5.86
N ASN A 389 -2.12 -12.62 6.98
CA ASN A 389 -1.69 -13.75 7.82
C ASN A 389 -1.70 -15.11 7.09
N ASN A 390 -2.54 -15.25 6.05
CA ASN A 390 -2.64 -16.40 5.14
C ASN A 390 -1.46 -16.48 4.15
N SER A 391 -0.77 -15.37 3.95
CA SER A 391 0.26 -15.15 2.93
C SER A 391 1.64 -15.04 3.57
N THR A 392 1.73 -14.50 4.78
CA THR A 392 2.89 -14.59 5.70
C THR A 392 2.96 -15.93 6.44
N TYR A 393 1.87 -16.72 6.44
CA TYR A 393 1.68 -17.93 7.27
C TYR A 393 1.64 -17.67 8.79
N ALA A 394 1.51 -16.42 9.24
CA ALA A 394 1.23 -16.11 10.65
C ALA A 394 -0.10 -16.73 11.15
N GLU A 395 -1.01 -17.08 10.23
CA GLU A 395 -2.23 -17.84 10.53
C GLU A 395 -1.97 -19.17 11.26
N LEU A 396 -0.79 -19.77 11.12
CA LEU A 396 -0.42 -21.01 11.81
C LEU A 396 -0.21 -20.76 13.32
N PHE A 397 0.38 -19.62 13.69
CA PHE A 397 0.42 -19.18 15.08
C PHE A 397 -0.98 -18.79 15.57
N ALA A 398 -1.78 -18.09 14.75
CA ALA A 398 -3.15 -17.71 15.11
C ALA A 398 -4.03 -18.93 15.45
N LYS A 399 -3.89 -20.02 14.68
CA LYS A 399 -4.60 -21.30 14.90
C LYS A 399 -4.10 -22.04 16.15
N ALA A 400 -2.79 -22.01 16.43
CA ALA A 400 -2.20 -22.72 17.56
C ALA A 400 -2.30 -21.96 18.90
N HIS A 401 -2.21 -20.63 18.88
CA HIS A 401 -2.08 -19.75 20.04
C HIS A 401 -3.00 -18.52 19.98
N PRO A 402 -4.32 -18.67 19.72
CA PRO A 402 -5.22 -17.56 19.39
C PRO A 402 -5.26 -16.45 20.44
N GLY A 403 -5.10 -16.76 21.74
CA GLY A 403 -5.04 -15.75 22.81
C GLY A 403 -3.77 -14.88 22.84
N ARG A 404 -2.84 -15.06 21.90
CA ARG A 404 -1.59 -14.28 21.76
C ARG A 404 -1.36 -13.77 20.32
N TYR A 405 -2.33 -13.99 19.45
CA TYR A 405 -2.37 -13.41 18.11
C TYR A 405 -3.28 -12.17 18.13
N PHE A 406 -2.88 -11.10 17.47
CA PHE A 406 -3.66 -9.88 17.35
C PHE A 406 -3.69 -9.43 15.89
N GLU A 407 -4.88 -9.47 15.27
CA GLU A 407 -5.12 -8.93 13.94
C GLU A 407 -5.02 -7.40 13.94
N MET A 408 -4.27 -6.84 13.00
CA MET A 408 -4.06 -5.39 12.86
C MET A 408 -4.64 -4.85 11.54
N PHE A 409 -5.35 -5.67 10.76
CA PHE A 409 -6.02 -5.27 9.51
C PHE A 409 -5.03 -4.57 8.55
N ILE A 410 -5.51 -3.86 7.53
CA ILE A 410 -4.62 -3.07 6.64
C ILE A 410 -4.12 -1.79 7.35
N SER A 411 -3.30 -1.93 8.40
CA SER A 411 -2.72 -0.81 9.16
C SER A 411 -1.30 -1.11 9.70
N GLU A 412 -0.29 -1.06 8.83
CA GLU A 412 1.07 -1.46 9.19
C GLU A 412 1.72 -0.53 10.24
N GLN A 413 1.34 0.75 10.28
CA GLN A 413 1.81 1.70 11.28
C GLN A 413 1.32 1.30 12.67
N GLN A 414 0.01 1.08 12.83
CA GLN A 414 -0.57 0.55 14.06
C GLN A 414 -0.06 -0.86 14.41
N MET A 415 0.19 -1.74 13.44
CA MET A 415 0.82 -3.04 13.71
C MET A 415 2.19 -2.89 14.39
N VAL A 416 3.10 -2.10 13.81
CA VAL A 416 4.44 -1.89 14.38
C VAL A 416 4.35 -1.13 15.70
N ALA A 417 3.44 -0.17 15.84
CA ALA A 417 3.23 0.56 17.08
C ALA A 417 2.71 -0.34 18.22
N ALA A 418 1.74 -1.20 17.94
CA ALA A 418 1.24 -2.18 18.90
C ALA A 418 2.36 -3.14 19.33
N ALA A 419 3.20 -3.60 18.40
CA ALA A 419 4.39 -4.39 18.71
C ALA A 419 5.36 -3.64 19.65
N VAL A 420 5.63 -2.35 19.41
CA VAL A 420 6.43 -1.52 20.35
C VAL A 420 5.78 -1.48 21.73
N GLY A 421 4.47 -1.23 21.82
CA GLY A 421 3.72 -1.21 23.08
C GLY A 421 3.72 -2.55 23.83
N MET A 422 3.73 -3.67 23.11
CA MET A 422 3.88 -5.01 23.70
C MET A 422 5.32 -5.26 24.19
N SER A 423 6.34 -4.69 23.54
CA SER A 423 7.74 -4.79 23.98
C SER A 423 8.01 -4.03 25.29
N VAL A 424 7.32 -2.89 25.51
CA VAL A 424 7.32 -2.16 26.82
C VAL A 424 6.86 -3.09 27.94
N ARG A 425 5.83 -3.90 27.67
CA ARG A 425 5.28 -4.93 28.58
C ARG A 425 6.06 -6.25 28.56
N ARG A 426 7.31 -6.22 28.08
CA ARG A 426 8.28 -7.33 28.04
C ARG A 426 7.78 -8.59 27.33
N LYS A 427 6.84 -8.44 26.39
CA LYS A 427 6.50 -9.52 25.44
C LYS A 427 7.57 -9.57 24.35
N VAL A 428 7.58 -10.66 23.60
CA VAL A 428 8.46 -10.86 22.44
C VAL A 428 7.60 -10.78 21.16
N PRO A 429 7.35 -9.58 20.62
CA PRO A 429 6.46 -9.40 19.49
C PRO A 429 7.13 -9.78 18.17
N PHE A 430 6.44 -10.61 17.39
CA PHE A 430 6.69 -10.80 15.97
C PHE A 430 5.58 -10.11 15.20
N ALA A 431 5.93 -9.17 14.33
CA ALA A 431 4.99 -8.49 13.43
C ALA A 431 5.31 -8.87 11.97
N SER A 432 4.31 -9.30 11.21
CA SER A 432 4.48 -9.73 9.81
C SER A 432 3.54 -9.03 8.83
N THR A 433 4.08 -8.73 7.65
CA THR A 433 3.32 -8.28 6.47
C THR A 433 4.17 -8.55 5.21
N PHE A 434 3.94 -7.84 4.11
CA PHE A 434 4.81 -7.87 2.94
C PHE A 434 5.99 -6.89 3.13
N ALA A 435 7.16 -7.24 2.60
CA ALA A 435 8.37 -6.44 2.73
C ALA A 435 8.20 -5.02 2.14
N ALA A 436 7.44 -4.90 1.04
CA ALA A 436 7.03 -3.60 0.49
C ALA A 436 6.21 -2.76 1.49
N PHE A 437 5.25 -3.37 2.20
CA PHE A 437 4.31 -2.63 3.06
C PHE A 437 4.93 -2.20 4.40
N LEU A 438 6.03 -2.82 4.83
CA LEU A 438 6.83 -2.32 5.96
C LEU A 438 7.38 -0.90 5.72
N THR A 439 7.45 -0.42 4.48
CA THR A 439 7.78 0.99 4.16
C THR A 439 6.75 1.97 4.73
N ARG A 440 5.45 1.60 4.76
CA ARG A 440 4.38 2.41 5.38
C ARG A 440 4.67 2.66 6.86
N ALA A 441 5.25 1.68 7.54
CA ALA A 441 5.57 1.73 8.97
C ALA A 441 6.98 2.24 9.29
N TYR A 442 7.77 2.71 8.31
CA TYR A 442 9.20 2.95 8.52
C TYR A 442 9.53 3.94 9.65
N ASP A 443 8.74 5.02 9.81
CA ASP A 443 8.98 5.97 10.90
C ASP A 443 8.71 5.37 12.29
N PHE A 444 7.82 4.39 12.40
CA PHE A 444 7.59 3.62 13.63
C PHE A 444 8.74 2.65 13.88
N ILE A 445 9.25 1.97 12.85
CA ILE A 445 10.44 1.09 12.96
C ILE A 445 11.68 1.92 13.39
N ARG A 446 11.85 3.12 12.82
CA ARG A 446 12.90 4.08 13.19
C ARG A 446 12.75 4.53 14.65
N MET A 447 11.55 4.93 15.08
CA MET A 447 11.29 5.36 16.46
C MET A 447 11.29 4.21 17.47
N ALA A 448 11.04 2.97 17.06
CA ALA A 448 11.25 1.79 17.88
C ALA A 448 12.72 1.63 18.29
N ALA A 449 13.66 1.83 17.35
CA ALA A 449 15.09 1.85 17.66
C ALA A 449 15.49 3.01 18.59
N VAL A 450 14.92 4.21 18.40
CA VAL A 450 15.11 5.35 19.33
C VAL A 450 14.55 5.04 20.73
N SER A 451 13.44 4.32 20.79
CA SER A 451 12.81 3.83 22.02
C SER A 451 13.52 2.62 22.63
N ARG A 452 14.57 2.08 21.98
CA ARG A 452 15.30 0.86 22.39
C ARG A 452 14.37 -0.37 22.51
N ALA A 453 13.31 -0.41 21.71
CA ALA A 453 12.34 -1.49 21.68
C ALA A 453 12.96 -2.78 21.09
N ASN A 454 12.49 -3.92 21.59
CA ASN A 454 12.84 -5.24 21.08
C ASN A 454 11.73 -5.72 20.13
N LEU A 455 11.97 -5.63 18.82
CA LEU A 455 11.02 -6.04 17.79
C LEU A 455 11.57 -7.19 16.95
N ARG A 456 10.68 -8.04 16.45
CA ARG A 456 10.95 -9.02 15.39
C ARG A 456 9.99 -8.74 14.26
N LEU A 457 10.52 -8.47 13.07
CA LEU A 457 9.76 -8.06 11.90
C LEU A 457 9.99 -9.09 10.80
N CYS A 458 8.92 -9.59 10.18
CA CYS A 458 9.01 -10.48 9.02
C CYS A 458 8.36 -9.83 7.79
N GLY A 459 9.17 -9.59 6.76
CA GLY A 459 8.72 -9.09 5.46
C GLY A 459 8.67 -10.25 4.49
N SER A 460 7.46 -10.72 4.20
CA SER A 460 7.22 -11.71 3.13
C SER A 460 7.17 -11.03 1.75
N HIS A 461 7.09 -11.79 0.66
CA HIS A 461 6.92 -11.22 -0.69
C HIS A 461 8.03 -10.20 -1.05
N ALA A 462 9.26 -10.50 -0.66
CA ALA A 462 10.42 -9.70 -0.99
C ALA A 462 10.98 -10.06 -2.39
N GLY A 463 11.46 -9.05 -3.12
CA GLY A 463 12.03 -9.20 -4.46
C GLY A 463 11.00 -9.26 -5.60
N VAL A 464 11.49 -9.28 -6.85
CA VAL A 464 10.69 -9.52 -8.06
C VAL A 464 10.25 -10.98 -8.18
N ALA A 465 10.94 -11.92 -7.51
CA ALA A 465 10.59 -13.33 -7.45
C ALA A 465 9.24 -13.64 -6.74
N ILE A 466 8.42 -12.63 -6.48
CA ILE A 466 6.99 -12.81 -6.20
C ILE A 466 6.20 -13.12 -7.47
N GLY A 467 6.63 -12.67 -8.66
CA GLY A 467 5.90 -12.89 -9.89
C GLY A 467 4.72 -11.93 -10.09
N GLU A 468 3.51 -12.49 -10.18
CA GLU A 468 2.41 -11.89 -10.94
C GLU A 468 1.79 -10.64 -10.30
N ASP A 469 1.95 -10.48 -8.98
CA ASP A 469 1.37 -9.37 -8.20
C ASP A 469 1.97 -7.99 -8.56
N GLY A 470 3.15 -7.95 -9.20
CA GLY A 470 3.74 -6.72 -9.73
C GLY A 470 4.44 -5.80 -8.70
N PRO A 471 5.00 -4.66 -9.15
CA PRO A 471 5.95 -3.84 -8.39
C PRO A 471 5.42 -3.29 -7.06
N SER A 472 4.10 -3.09 -6.93
CA SER A 472 3.49 -2.56 -5.69
C SER A 472 3.59 -3.52 -4.50
N GLN A 473 3.85 -4.82 -4.74
CA GLN A 473 3.99 -5.85 -3.71
C GLN A 473 5.45 -6.27 -3.51
N MET A 474 6.34 -5.93 -4.46
CA MET A 474 7.76 -6.31 -4.46
C MET A 474 8.54 -5.48 -3.43
N GLY A 475 8.90 -6.09 -2.30
CA GLY A 475 9.82 -5.46 -1.37
C GLY A 475 11.21 -5.37 -1.98
N LEU A 476 11.61 -4.19 -2.48
CA LEU A 476 12.87 -3.98 -3.22
C LEU A 476 13.82 -2.96 -2.57
N GLU A 477 13.32 -2.13 -1.66
CA GLU A 477 14.09 -1.20 -0.80
C GLU A 477 14.19 -1.68 0.67
N ASP A 478 13.65 -2.85 0.99
CA ASP A 478 13.46 -3.31 2.36
C ASP A 478 14.79 -3.62 3.10
N LEU A 479 15.81 -4.12 2.39
CA LEU A 479 17.14 -4.29 2.98
C LEU A 479 17.79 -2.93 3.24
N ALA A 480 17.70 -1.97 2.31
CA ALA A 480 18.24 -0.62 2.50
C ALA A 480 17.59 0.08 3.70
N MET A 481 16.25 0.05 3.76
CA MET A 481 15.46 0.58 4.86
C MET A 481 15.86 -0.04 6.21
N MET A 482 15.90 -1.37 6.29
CA MET A 482 16.18 -2.09 7.54
C MET A 482 17.66 -2.01 7.94
N ARG A 483 18.60 -1.90 7.00
CA ARG A 483 20.02 -1.65 7.28
C ARG A 483 20.26 -0.24 7.82
N ALA A 484 19.48 0.76 7.41
CA ALA A 484 19.59 2.13 7.92
C ALA A 484 19.15 2.29 9.39
N VAL A 485 18.29 1.41 9.91
CA VAL A 485 17.82 1.43 11.30
C VAL A 485 18.99 1.25 12.28
N HIS A 486 19.09 2.10 13.31
CA HIS A 486 20.18 2.02 14.29
C HIS A 486 20.10 0.69 15.08
N GLY A 487 21.25 0.01 15.21
CA GLY A 487 21.36 -1.24 15.97
C GLY A 487 20.62 -2.46 15.39
N SER A 488 20.01 -2.35 14.21
CA SER A 488 19.23 -3.46 13.63
C SER A 488 20.08 -4.66 13.20
N THR A 489 19.48 -5.85 13.28
CA THR A 489 19.97 -7.09 12.66
C THR A 489 19.06 -7.45 11.49
N VAL A 490 19.64 -7.84 10.36
CA VAL A 490 18.92 -8.09 9.09
C VAL A 490 19.31 -9.45 8.53
N TYR A 491 18.31 -10.31 8.37
CA TYR A 491 18.43 -11.67 7.87
C TYR A 491 17.66 -11.89 6.56
N TYR A 492 18.22 -12.72 5.68
CA TYR A 492 17.57 -13.15 4.43
C TYR A 492 17.85 -14.66 4.14
N PRO A 493 17.11 -15.59 4.76
CA PRO A 493 17.27 -17.03 4.53
C PRO A 493 16.97 -17.45 3.10
N CYS A 494 17.73 -18.43 2.61
CA CYS A 494 17.51 -19.08 1.31
C CYS A 494 16.60 -20.32 1.36
N CYS A 495 16.44 -20.98 2.52
CA CYS A 495 15.63 -22.19 2.65
C CYS A 495 15.00 -22.39 4.06
N ALA A 496 14.18 -23.44 4.19
CA ALA A 496 13.29 -23.63 5.34
C ALA A 496 13.99 -23.95 6.68
N ASN A 497 14.94 -24.89 6.73
CA ASN A 497 15.68 -25.20 7.97
C ASN A 497 16.45 -23.98 8.50
N GLN A 498 17.05 -23.19 7.60
CA GLN A 498 17.69 -21.92 7.96
C GLN A 498 16.69 -20.88 8.47
N THR A 499 15.50 -20.79 7.85
CA THR A 499 14.43 -19.90 8.33
C THR A 499 13.99 -20.27 9.75
N ALA A 500 13.78 -21.56 10.04
CA ALA A 500 13.36 -22.03 11.35
C ALA A 500 14.39 -21.69 12.45
N GLN A 501 15.67 -21.96 12.17
CA GLN A 501 16.77 -21.61 13.09
C GLN A 501 16.90 -20.10 13.31
N LEU A 502 16.74 -19.29 12.25
CA LEU A 502 16.77 -17.83 12.38
C LEU A 502 15.58 -17.30 13.18
N VAL A 503 14.35 -17.82 12.99
CA VAL A 503 13.16 -17.42 13.79
C VAL A 503 13.37 -17.69 15.28
N ALA A 504 13.99 -18.81 15.66
CA ALA A 504 14.39 -19.06 17.04
C ALA A 504 15.46 -18.06 17.52
N ALA A 505 16.48 -17.79 16.71
CA ALA A 505 17.53 -16.82 17.06
C ALA A 505 16.99 -15.39 17.23
N MET A 506 16.03 -14.95 16.40
CA MET A 506 15.34 -13.66 16.53
C MET A 506 14.69 -13.50 17.90
N ALA A 507 14.18 -14.58 18.50
CA ALA A 507 13.45 -14.53 19.78
C ALA A 507 14.33 -14.03 20.94
N GLU A 508 15.63 -14.32 20.95
CA GLU A 508 16.57 -13.94 22.01
C GLU A 508 17.27 -12.58 21.78
N GLN A 509 17.30 -12.10 20.53
CA GLN A 509 18.10 -10.93 20.14
C GLN A 509 17.54 -9.59 20.63
N GLN A 510 18.41 -8.60 20.83
CA GLN A 510 18.03 -7.25 21.28
C GLN A 510 17.94 -6.27 20.10
N GLY A 511 17.11 -5.24 20.23
CA GLY A 511 16.85 -4.23 19.21
C GLY A 511 15.86 -4.68 18.13
N ILE A 512 16.01 -4.13 16.93
CA ILE A 512 15.13 -4.36 15.79
C ILE A 512 15.71 -5.49 14.93
N VAL A 513 15.03 -6.63 14.86
CA VAL A 513 15.48 -7.79 14.09
C VAL A 513 14.54 -8.03 12.92
N TYR A 514 15.06 -8.01 11.70
CA TYR A 514 14.29 -8.18 10.46
C TYR A 514 14.63 -9.50 9.77
N LEU A 515 13.59 -10.18 9.27
CA LEU A 515 13.67 -11.40 8.47
C LEU A 515 12.94 -11.18 7.14
N ARG A 516 13.71 -11.19 6.04
CA ARG A 516 13.20 -11.12 4.67
C ARG A 516 12.84 -12.53 4.19
N THR A 517 11.62 -12.75 3.71
CA THR A 517 11.15 -14.06 3.21
C THR A 517 10.50 -13.96 1.83
N THR A 518 10.60 -15.03 1.06
CA THR A 518 10.27 -15.11 -0.37
C THR A 518 8.96 -15.86 -0.62
N ARG A 519 8.29 -15.54 -1.75
CA ARG A 519 6.98 -16.11 -2.11
C ARG A 519 7.06 -17.56 -2.58
N GLY A 520 8.01 -17.84 -3.47
CA GLY A 520 8.24 -19.16 -4.09
C GLY A 520 8.80 -20.19 -3.12
N LYS A 521 8.66 -21.47 -3.48
CA LYS A 521 9.32 -22.58 -2.79
C LYS A 521 10.81 -22.60 -3.14
N THR A 522 11.65 -23.07 -2.22
CA THR A 522 13.06 -23.32 -2.49
C THR A 522 13.50 -24.68 -1.91
N PRO A 523 14.48 -25.37 -2.53
CA PRO A 523 15.08 -26.58 -1.97
C PRO A 523 15.71 -26.36 -0.59
N VAL A 524 15.65 -27.39 0.26
CA VAL A 524 16.28 -27.39 1.59
C VAL A 524 17.79 -27.64 1.47
N LEU A 525 18.61 -26.59 1.68
CA LEU A 525 20.06 -26.64 1.47
C LEU A 525 20.89 -27.04 2.71
N TYR A 526 20.28 -27.09 3.89
CA TYR A 526 20.98 -27.32 5.16
C TYR A 526 20.25 -28.35 6.03
N GLU A 527 21.01 -29.13 6.80
CA GLU A 527 20.48 -29.98 7.88
C GLU A 527 19.76 -29.14 8.95
N ALA A 528 18.73 -29.70 9.58
CA ALA A 528 17.91 -28.99 10.57
C ALA A 528 18.69 -28.49 11.80
N GLY A 529 19.82 -29.12 12.14
CA GLY A 529 20.70 -28.71 13.25
C GLY A 529 21.74 -27.64 12.91
N ALA A 530 21.75 -27.09 11.68
CA ALA A 530 22.75 -26.12 11.26
C ALA A 530 22.64 -24.78 12.04
N SER A 531 23.77 -24.24 12.48
CA SER A 531 23.84 -22.98 13.24
C SER A 531 24.08 -21.75 12.35
N PHE A 532 23.35 -20.66 12.62
CA PHE A 532 23.33 -19.42 11.83
C PHE A 532 23.49 -18.17 12.71
N PRO A 533 24.71 -17.87 13.23
CA PRO A 533 24.95 -16.71 14.08
C PRO A 533 24.77 -15.36 13.35
N ALA A 534 24.38 -14.32 14.09
CA ALA A 534 24.44 -12.94 13.60
C ALA A 534 25.86 -12.58 13.17
N GLY A 535 26.02 -12.03 11.96
CA GLY A 535 27.32 -11.70 11.39
C GLY A 535 28.03 -12.84 10.66
N GLY A 536 27.39 -14.00 10.50
CA GLY A 536 27.94 -15.14 9.76
C GLY A 536 27.40 -15.29 8.34
N SER A 537 28.14 -16.04 7.53
CA SER A 537 27.76 -16.51 6.19
C SER A 537 27.90 -18.04 6.09
N LYS A 538 27.60 -18.62 4.91
CA LYS A 538 27.87 -20.03 4.59
C LYS A 538 28.51 -20.15 3.22
N VAL A 539 29.60 -20.90 3.12
CA VAL A 539 30.13 -21.35 1.83
C VAL A 539 29.38 -22.61 1.41
N LEU A 540 28.75 -22.59 0.23
CA LEU A 540 27.95 -23.70 -0.30
C LEU A 540 28.69 -24.50 -1.39
N ARG A 541 29.70 -23.88 -2.02
CA ARG A 541 30.61 -24.47 -2.99
C ARG A 541 31.98 -23.81 -2.85
N GLU A 542 33.04 -24.60 -2.78
CA GLU A 542 34.42 -24.13 -2.84
C GLU A 542 35.36 -25.22 -3.38
N SER A 543 36.48 -24.78 -3.97
CA SER A 543 37.58 -25.61 -4.43
C SER A 543 38.93 -24.89 -4.23
N ALA A 544 40.04 -25.54 -4.57
CA ALA A 544 41.36 -24.90 -4.64
C ALA A 544 41.54 -24.05 -5.91
N ASP A 545 40.70 -24.26 -6.92
CA ASP A 545 40.81 -23.70 -8.28
C ASP A 545 39.78 -22.58 -8.55
N ASP A 546 39.05 -22.13 -7.51
CA ASP A 546 37.98 -21.13 -7.63
C ASP A 546 38.47 -19.81 -8.25
N ARG A 547 37.93 -19.46 -9.42
CA ARG A 547 38.34 -18.27 -10.19
C ARG A 547 37.49 -17.03 -9.92
N VAL A 548 36.32 -17.19 -9.29
CA VAL A 548 35.38 -16.12 -8.94
C VAL A 548 34.60 -16.47 -7.67
N THR A 549 34.35 -15.49 -6.82
CA THR A 549 33.39 -15.62 -5.69
C THR A 549 32.04 -15.04 -6.11
N ILE A 550 30.97 -15.79 -5.89
CA ILE A 550 29.58 -15.38 -6.04
C ILE A 550 28.98 -15.23 -4.64
N VAL A 551 28.50 -14.04 -4.31
CA VAL A 551 27.83 -13.73 -3.04
C VAL A 551 26.36 -13.47 -3.33
N ALA A 552 25.49 -14.22 -2.66
CA ALA A 552 24.04 -14.20 -2.84
C ALA A 552 23.32 -14.29 -1.49
N ALA A 553 22.03 -14.01 -1.46
CA ALA A 553 21.19 -14.21 -0.28
C ALA A 553 19.74 -14.51 -0.69
N GLY A 554 19.02 -15.29 0.11
CA GLY A 554 17.64 -15.64 -0.19
C GLY A 554 17.45 -16.38 -1.52
N ILE A 555 16.62 -15.83 -2.42
CA ILE A 555 16.29 -16.49 -3.69
C ILE A 555 17.49 -16.61 -4.63
N THR A 556 18.38 -15.61 -4.67
CA THR A 556 19.52 -15.59 -5.59
C THR A 556 20.61 -16.60 -5.25
N VAL A 557 20.56 -17.23 -4.07
CA VAL A 557 21.42 -18.37 -3.71
C VAL A 557 21.17 -19.56 -4.63
N HIS A 558 19.91 -19.79 -5.02
CA HIS A 558 19.54 -20.91 -5.89
C HIS A 558 19.97 -20.64 -7.34
N GLU A 559 19.87 -19.40 -7.80
CA GLU A 559 20.43 -18.97 -9.08
C GLU A 559 21.96 -19.05 -9.10
N ALA A 560 22.63 -18.69 -8.00
CA ALA A 560 24.09 -18.82 -7.86
C ALA A 560 24.55 -20.29 -7.88
N LEU A 561 23.75 -21.23 -7.38
CA LEU A 561 24.03 -22.67 -7.45
C LEU A 561 23.85 -23.22 -8.88
N LYS A 562 22.74 -22.89 -9.56
CA LYS A 562 22.52 -23.21 -10.98
C LYS A 562 23.65 -22.65 -11.87
N ALA A 563 24.09 -21.42 -11.58
CA ALA A 563 25.19 -20.77 -12.28
C ALA A 563 26.53 -21.47 -12.02
N HIS A 564 26.80 -21.88 -10.78
CA HIS A 564 27.99 -22.67 -10.44
C HIS A 564 28.06 -23.99 -11.21
N GLU A 565 26.95 -24.75 -11.28
CA GLU A 565 26.89 -26.01 -12.06
C GLU A 565 27.14 -25.77 -13.55
N THR A 566 26.60 -24.67 -14.09
CA THR A 566 26.84 -24.25 -15.48
C THR A 566 28.28 -23.81 -15.73
N LEU A 567 28.92 -23.14 -14.77
CA LEU A 567 30.31 -22.71 -14.85
C LEU A 567 31.29 -23.89 -14.70
N GLU A 568 31.03 -24.83 -13.79
CA GLU A 568 31.82 -26.05 -13.64
C GLU A 568 31.79 -26.90 -14.92
N ALA A 569 30.62 -27.06 -15.55
CA ALA A 569 30.48 -27.72 -16.85
C ALA A 569 31.26 -27.01 -17.99
N ARG A 570 31.62 -25.73 -17.82
CA ARG A 570 32.48 -24.95 -18.73
C ARG A 570 33.95 -24.87 -18.27
N GLY A 571 34.33 -25.58 -17.21
CA GLY A 571 35.71 -25.57 -16.66
C GLY A 571 36.06 -24.32 -15.87
N ILE A 572 35.05 -23.64 -15.29
CA ILE A 572 35.21 -22.44 -14.47
C ILE A 572 34.73 -22.75 -13.05
N HIS A 573 35.65 -23.04 -12.13
CA HIS A 573 35.29 -23.23 -10.73
C HIS A 573 34.92 -21.88 -10.09
N ALA A 574 33.78 -21.85 -9.39
CA ALA A 574 33.21 -20.67 -8.79
C ALA A 574 32.78 -20.95 -7.34
N ARG A 575 33.24 -20.11 -6.41
CA ARG A 575 32.89 -20.19 -4.98
C ARG A 575 31.51 -19.57 -4.78
N VAL A 576 30.61 -20.25 -4.07
CA VAL A 576 29.24 -19.75 -3.79
C VAL A 576 29.07 -19.51 -2.29
N ILE A 577 28.61 -18.31 -1.93
CA ILE A 577 28.38 -17.89 -0.54
C ILE A 577 26.94 -17.42 -0.36
N ASP A 578 26.25 -18.03 0.59
CA ASP A 578 24.99 -17.55 1.18
C ASP A 578 25.31 -16.56 2.32
N ALA A 579 25.04 -15.29 2.07
CA ALA A 579 25.25 -14.17 2.99
C ALA A 579 23.97 -13.87 3.80
N TYR A 580 23.31 -14.91 4.34
CA TYR A 580 22.04 -14.82 5.08
C TYR A 580 21.99 -13.73 6.16
N SER A 581 23.12 -13.34 6.77
CA SER A 581 23.22 -12.19 7.67
C SER A 581 23.70 -10.96 6.88
N ILE A 582 22.76 -10.14 6.43
CA ILE A 582 23.03 -8.90 5.66
C ILE A 582 23.55 -7.79 6.60
N LYS A 583 23.10 -7.80 7.86
CA LYS A 583 23.59 -6.89 8.91
C LYS A 583 23.53 -7.57 10.29
N PRO A 584 24.63 -7.61 11.07
CA PRO A 584 25.99 -7.40 10.60
C PRO A 584 26.35 -8.41 9.49
N ILE A 585 27.31 -8.05 8.64
CA ILE A 585 27.77 -8.83 7.48
C ILE A 585 29.06 -9.57 7.81
N ASP A 586 29.28 -10.76 7.23
CA ASP A 586 30.46 -11.59 7.47
C ASP A 586 31.71 -11.07 6.75
N ALA A 587 32.24 -9.95 7.22
CA ALA A 587 33.41 -9.29 6.63
C ALA A 587 34.68 -10.16 6.69
N GLY A 588 34.75 -11.13 7.60
CA GLY A 588 35.88 -12.07 7.68
C GLY A 588 35.86 -13.05 6.51
N GLN A 589 34.78 -13.81 6.37
CA GLN A 589 34.66 -14.83 5.33
C GLN A 589 34.62 -14.23 3.92
N LEU A 590 33.95 -13.09 3.74
CA LEU A 590 33.88 -12.41 2.43
C LEU A 590 35.25 -11.92 1.96
N ARG A 591 36.06 -11.31 2.84
CA ARG A 591 37.44 -10.92 2.51
C ARG A 591 38.30 -12.14 2.18
N ALA A 592 38.18 -13.23 2.94
CA ALA A 592 38.93 -14.45 2.70
C ALA A 592 38.60 -15.08 1.33
N ALA A 593 37.31 -15.17 0.99
CA ALA A 593 36.84 -15.70 -0.28
C ALA A 593 37.30 -14.87 -1.48
N VAL A 594 37.09 -13.54 -1.44
CA VAL A 594 37.51 -12.64 -2.53
C VAL A 594 39.03 -12.64 -2.72
N ARG A 595 39.81 -12.75 -1.63
CA ARG A 595 41.28 -12.93 -1.70
C ARG A 595 41.66 -14.27 -2.34
N ALA A 596 40.95 -15.36 -2.03
CA ALA A 596 41.18 -16.68 -2.62
C ALA A 596 40.88 -16.70 -4.13
N THR A 597 39.77 -16.09 -4.57
CA THR A 597 39.34 -16.08 -5.98
C THR A 597 39.97 -14.98 -6.83
N GLY A 598 41.22 -14.60 -6.51
CA GLY A 598 42.02 -13.62 -7.27
C GLY A 598 41.42 -12.22 -7.37
N GLY A 599 40.49 -11.85 -6.47
CA GLY A 599 39.77 -10.59 -6.49
C GLY A 599 38.55 -10.54 -7.42
N HIS A 600 38.18 -11.60 -8.15
CA HIS A 600 36.95 -11.60 -8.95
C HIS A 600 35.74 -11.86 -8.04
N LEU A 601 34.75 -10.97 -8.11
CA LEU A 601 33.56 -10.98 -7.26
C LEU A 601 32.29 -10.70 -8.08
N ILE A 602 31.27 -11.54 -7.89
CA ILE A 602 29.89 -11.26 -8.27
C ILE A 602 29.10 -11.09 -6.97
N ILE A 603 28.27 -10.05 -6.91
CA ILE A 603 27.19 -9.95 -5.93
C ILE A 603 25.87 -9.98 -6.71
N VAL A 604 24.94 -10.84 -6.30
CA VAL A 604 23.62 -10.98 -6.94
C VAL A 604 22.49 -10.94 -5.91
N GLU A 605 21.55 -10.01 -6.08
CA GLU A 605 20.46 -9.78 -5.12
C GLU A 605 19.13 -9.41 -5.80
N ASP A 606 18.04 -9.91 -5.23
CA ASP A 606 16.68 -9.55 -5.63
C ASP A 606 16.18 -8.35 -4.80
N HIS A 607 16.78 -7.20 -5.05
CA HIS A 607 16.63 -5.91 -4.36
C HIS A 607 17.13 -4.80 -5.30
N TRP A 608 16.82 -3.51 -5.04
CA TRP A 608 17.47 -2.39 -5.73
C TRP A 608 18.99 -2.41 -5.53
N ALA A 609 19.74 -1.78 -6.43
CA ALA A 609 21.20 -1.74 -6.33
C ALA A 609 21.72 -0.92 -5.13
N GLU A 610 20.91 -0.01 -4.61
CA GLU A 610 21.26 0.93 -3.54
C GLU A 610 20.94 0.34 -2.16
N GLY A 611 21.93 0.31 -1.27
CA GLY A 611 21.75 -0.01 0.14
C GLY A 611 21.43 -1.48 0.46
N GLY A 612 21.40 -2.38 -0.52
CA GLY A 612 21.16 -3.82 -0.32
C GLY A 612 22.38 -4.62 0.17
N LEU A 613 22.44 -5.90 -0.21
CA LEU A 613 23.58 -6.81 -0.04
C LEU A 613 24.83 -6.26 -0.76
N GLY A 614 24.67 -5.66 -1.94
CA GLY A 614 25.73 -5.04 -2.73
C GLY A 614 26.59 -4.08 -1.92
N ASP A 615 25.94 -3.15 -1.21
CA ASP A 615 26.64 -2.17 -0.38
C ASP A 615 27.14 -2.76 0.94
N ALA A 616 26.42 -3.71 1.55
CA ALA A 616 26.92 -4.43 2.73
C ALA A 616 28.25 -5.16 2.45
N VAL A 617 28.37 -5.82 1.30
CA VAL A 617 29.62 -6.49 0.88
C VAL A 617 30.70 -5.47 0.49
N ARG A 618 30.36 -4.35 -0.16
CA ARG A 618 31.32 -3.27 -0.46
C ARG A 618 31.90 -2.66 0.81
N GLU A 619 31.06 -2.34 1.80
CA GLU A 619 31.48 -1.85 3.12
C GLU A 619 32.44 -2.83 3.80
N ALA A 620 32.09 -4.12 3.79
CA ALA A 620 32.93 -5.19 4.34
C ALA A 620 34.32 -5.25 3.68
N LEU A 621 34.41 -5.03 2.36
CA LEU A 621 35.66 -5.04 1.59
C LEU A 621 36.43 -3.71 1.68
N ALA A 622 35.82 -2.61 2.14
CA ALA A 622 36.41 -1.26 2.11
C ALA A 622 36.95 -0.76 3.47
N ALA A 623 36.56 -1.36 4.59
CA ALA A 623 37.11 -1.01 5.92
C ALA A 623 38.58 -1.46 6.11
N ASP A 624 39.21 -1.07 7.23
CA ASP A 624 40.64 -1.01 7.60
C ASP A 624 41.70 -1.93 6.93
N GLU A 625 41.33 -3.13 6.48
CA GLU A 625 42.14 -3.94 5.54
C GLU A 625 41.40 -4.04 4.18
N PRO A 626 41.50 -3.02 3.30
CA PRO A 626 40.73 -3.01 2.08
C PRO A 626 41.14 -4.14 1.12
N VAL A 627 40.16 -4.79 0.50
CA VAL A 627 40.35 -5.87 -0.48
C VAL A 627 39.93 -5.35 -1.85
N LEU A 628 40.91 -5.20 -2.75
CA LEU A 628 40.64 -4.83 -4.14
C LEU A 628 39.89 -5.97 -4.85
N ALA A 629 38.70 -5.67 -5.36
CA ALA A 629 37.85 -6.61 -6.07
C ALA A 629 37.46 -6.07 -7.45
N ARG A 630 37.51 -6.93 -8.47
CA ARG A 630 36.86 -6.70 -9.76
C ARG A 630 35.42 -7.19 -9.64
N LEU A 631 34.52 -6.25 -9.35
CA LEU A 631 33.11 -6.51 -9.03
C LEU A 631 32.22 -6.50 -10.29
N ALA A 632 31.32 -7.48 -10.40
CA ALA A 632 30.04 -7.32 -11.09
C ALA A 632 28.90 -7.34 -10.05
N HIS A 633 27.97 -6.39 -10.16
CA HIS A 633 26.85 -6.26 -9.22
C HIS A 633 25.52 -6.36 -9.97
N LEU A 634 24.92 -7.54 -9.84
CA LEU A 634 23.62 -7.90 -10.40
C LEU A 634 22.56 -7.59 -9.34
N ALA A 635 21.62 -6.72 -9.70
CA ALA A 635 20.55 -6.22 -8.82
C ALA A 635 19.45 -5.65 -9.72
N VAL A 636 18.25 -5.46 -9.18
CA VAL A 636 17.16 -4.79 -9.88
C VAL A 636 17.53 -3.32 -10.09
N ARG A 637 17.31 -2.79 -11.31
CA ARG A 637 17.75 -1.44 -11.72
C ARG A 637 16.67 -0.62 -12.42
N ASP A 638 15.80 -1.28 -13.16
CA ASP A 638 14.65 -0.70 -13.83
C ASP A 638 13.36 -1.12 -13.10
N MET A 639 12.27 -0.36 -13.26
CA MET A 639 11.00 -0.67 -12.60
C MET A 639 10.41 -1.98 -13.14
N PRO A 640 10.24 -3.03 -12.31
CA PRO A 640 9.71 -4.31 -12.77
C PRO A 640 8.20 -4.24 -13.03
N SER A 641 7.71 -5.19 -13.83
CA SER A 641 6.29 -5.40 -14.15
C SER A 641 5.76 -6.68 -13.47
N SER A 642 4.51 -7.05 -13.74
CA SER A 642 4.02 -8.41 -13.51
C SER A 642 4.60 -9.39 -14.54
N GLY A 643 4.88 -10.63 -14.11
CA GLY A 643 5.38 -11.74 -14.92
C GLY A 643 5.56 -12.99 -14.06
N THR A 644 6.05 -14.12 -14.60
CA THR A 644 6.46 -15.23 -13.72
C THR A 644 7.76 -14.89 -12.98
N PRO A 645 8.04 -15.49 -11.80
CA PRO A 645 9.28 -15.25 -11.07
C PRO A 645 10.55 -15.43 -11.93
N GLU A 646 10.57 -16.42 -12.82
CA GLU A 646 11.68 -16.72 -13.72
C GLU A 646 11.89 -15.61 -14.77
N GLN A 647 10.81 -15.13 -15.39
CA GLN A 647 10.86 -14.03 -16.35
C GLN A 647 11.38 -12.75 -15.69
N LEU A 648 10.95 -12.46 -14.46
CA LEU A 648 11.33 -11.24 -13.75
C LEU A 648 12.78 -11.29 -13.22
N LEU A 649 13.25 -12.45 -12.74
CA LEU A 649 14.66 -12.64 -12.39
C LEU A 649 15.58 -12.47 -13.63
N GLN A 650 15.14 -12.95 -14.80
CA GLN A 650 15.87 -12.78 -16.06
C GLN A 650 15.85 -11.32 -16.54
N ALA A 651 14.68 -10.66 -16.51
CA ALA A 651 14.53 -9.26 -16.90
C ALA A 651 15.35 -8.30 -16.02
N ALA A 652 15.43 -8.58 -14.71
CA ALA A 652 16.28 -7.84 -13.79
C ALA A 652 17.79 -8.22 -13.88
N GLY A 653 18.16 -9.22 -14.69
CA GLY A 653 19.55 -9.64 -14.88
C GLY A 653 20.19 -10.29 -13.66
N ILE A 654 19.41 -11.00 -12.84
CA ILE A 654 19.80 -11.63 -11.56
C ILE A 654 19.59 -13.15 -11.54
N ASP A 655 19.21 -13.73 -12.68
CA ASP A 655 19.07 -15.17 -12.92
C ASP A 655 20.43 -15.89 -13.09
N ALA A 656 20.39 -17.23 -13.13
CA ALA A 656 21.56 -18.06 -13.33
C ALA A 656 22.38 -17.74 -14.60
N GLU A 657 21.73 -17.45 -15.74
CA GLU A 657 22.45 -17.12 -16.98
C GLU A 657 23.15 -15.76 -16.87
N SER A 658 22.51 -14.76 -16.26
CA SER A 658 23.14 -13.47 -16.00
C SER A 658 24.37 -13.57 -15.08
N ILE A 659 24.34 -14.46 -14.09
CA ILE A 659 25.49 -14.77 -13.22
C ILE A 659 26.62 -15.45 -14.02
N VAL A 660 26.32 -16.44 -14.86
CA VAL A 660 27.30 -17.09 -15.76
C VAL A 660 27.95 -16.06 -16.68
N ASN A 661 27.12 -15.26 -17.36
CA ASN A 661 27.55 -14.20 -18.27
C ASN A 661 28.40 -13.13 -17.53
N ALA A 662 28.10 -12.81 -16.27
CA ALA A 662 28.94 -11.94 -15.45
C ALA A 662 30.30 -12.59 -15.11
N ALA A 663 30.34 -13.87 -14.76
CA ALA A 663 31.57 -14.59 -14.44
C ALA A 663 32.54 -14.63 -15.61
N GLU A 664 32.08 -15.04 -16.80
CA GLU A 664 32.92 -15.14 -18.01
C GLU A 664 33.53 -13.78 -18.39
N ARG A 665 32.75 -12.69 -18.30
CA ARG A 665 33.22 -11.30 -18.51
C ARG A 665 34.22 -10.82 -17.46
N LEU A 666 34.09 -11.25 -16.20
CA LEU A 666 35.02 -10.92 -15.12
C LEU A 666 36.36 -11.66 -15.25
N ILE A 667 36.35 -12.95 -15.57
CA ILE A 667 37.56 -13.78 -15.64
C ILE A 667 38.26 -13.73 -17.01
N GLY A 668 37.64 -13.06 -18.01
CA GLY A 668 38.24 -12.79 -19.31
C GLY A 668 38.14 -13.93 -20.34
N VAL A 669 37.14 -14.81 -20.23
CA VAL A 669 36.89 -15.83 -21.26
C VAL A 669 36.16 -15.19 -22.44
N SER A 670 36.78 -15.24 -23.63
CA SER A 670 36.12 -14.89 -24.89
C SER A 670 35.38 -16.11 -25.43
N ALA A 671 34.12 -15.95 -25.84
CA ALA A 671 33.31 -17.05 -26.35
C ALA A 671 33.92 -17.68 -27.62
N THR A 672 34.41 -18.91 -27.50
CA THR A 672 34.90 -19.73 -28.62
C THR A 672 33.81 -20.68 -29.09
N THR A 673 32.95 -20.22 -30.00
CA THR A 673 31.97 -21.08 -30.69
C THR A 673 32.37 -21.27 -32.15
N ASP A 674 32.84 -22.47 -32.49
CA ASP A 674 33.27 -22.87 -33.83
C ASP A 674 32.06 -23.28 -34.69
N HIS A 675 31.55 -22.38 -35.53
CA HIS A 675 30.62 -22.69 -36.62
C HIS A 675 30.84 -21.78 -37.85
N GLY A 676 30.60 -22.33 -39.04
CA GLY A 676 31.17 -21.81 -40.29
C GLY A 676 30.30 -20.84 -41.10
N THR A 677 31.00 -19.86 -41.69
CA THR A 677 30.69 -19.26 -43.01
C THR A 677 29.28 -18.70 -43.26
N ALA A 678 29.06 -17.43 -42.88
CA ALA A 678 28.25 -16.50 -43.67
C ALA A 678 28.89 -15.09 -43.61
N SER A 679 28.90 -14.37 -44.73
CA SER A 679 29.58 -13.07 -44.84
C SER A 679 28.70 -11.90 -44.39
N GLN A 680 29.15 -11.13 -43.40
CA GLN A 680 28.63 -9.78 -43.12
C GLN A 680 29.62 -8.70 -43.59
N PRO A 681 29.13 -7.53 -44.05
CA PRO A 681 29.98 -6.43 -44.51
C PRO A 681 30.63 -5.66 -43.35
N ALA A 682 31.80 -5.08 -43.60
CA ALA A 682 32.59 -4.39 -42.59
C ALA A 682 31.90 -3.14 -41.99
N PRO A 683 32.03 -2.88 -40.67
CA PRO A 683 31.46 -1.70 -40.04
C PRO A 683 32.12 -0.42 -40.54
N ARG A 684 31.31 0.58 -40.90
CA ARG A 684 31.80 1.94 -41.19
C ARG A 684 31.82 2.79 -39.92
N PRO A 685 32.82 3.67 -39.73
CA PRO A 685 32.95 4.44 -38.51
C PRO A 685 31.94 5.59 -38.47
N HIS A 686 31.16 5.67 -37.38
CA HIS A 686 30.41 6.88 -37.06
C HIS A 686 31.11 7.69 -35.97
N SER A 687 31.45 8.93 -36.31
CA SER A 687 32.10 9.90 -35.46
C SER A 687 31.22 10.32 -34.28
N GLY A 688 31.73 10.23 -33.06
CA GLY A 688 31.01 10.65 -31.87
C GLY A 688 30.80 12.16 -31.77
N LYS A 689 29.63 12.56 -31.28
CA LYS A 689 29.39 13.80 -30.52
C LYS A 689 28.43 13.47 -29.35
N PRO A 690 28.54 14.14 -28.21
CA PRO A 690 27.75 13.79 -27.01
C PRO A 690 26.37 14.46 -27.01
N GLY A 691 25.35 13.78 -26.47
CA GLY A 691 24.06 14.41 -26.18
C GLY A 691 22.98 13.44 -25.70
N ALA A 692 22.36 13.78 -24.56
CA ALA A 692 21.09 13.31 -24.00
C ALA A 692 20.90 11.80 -23.71
N CYS A 693 20.27 11.53 -22.55
CA CYS A 693 19.60 10.26 -22.28
C CYS A 693 18.23 10.28 -22.97
N ALA A 694 17.86 9.18 -23.63
CA ALA A 694 16.53 8.95 -24.18
C ALA A 694 16.11 7.53 -23.83
N THR A 695 14.94 7.39 -23.21
CA THR A 695 14.27 6.10 -23.01
C THR A 695 13.88 5.52 -24.36
N ALA A 696 13.99 4.20 -24.54
CA ALA A 696 13.46 3.53 -25.73
C ALA A 696 11.93 3.74 -25.80
N MET A 697 11.41 3.97 -27.01
CA MET A 697 9.97 4.11 -27.23
C MET A 697 9.32 2.75 -27.42
N ASN A 698 8.15 2.54 -26.83
CA ASN A 698 7.40 1.28 -26.91
C ASN A 698 6.60 1.16 -28.24
N PRO A 699 6.04 0.00 -28.58
CA PRO A 699 5.28 -0.20 -29.82
C PRO A 699 4.05 0.72 -29.98
N ILE A 700 3.30 0.97 -28.90
CA ILE A 700 2.11 1.85 -28.89
C ILE A 700 2.50 3.32 -29.17
N GLN A 701 3.62 3.78 -28.63
CA GLN A 701 4.18 5.11 -28.95
C GLN A 701 4.60 5.19 -30.42
N ARG A 702 5.20 4.13 -30.98
CA ARG A 702 5.61 4.05 -32.39
C ARG A 702 4.41 4.09 -33.34
N LEU A 703 3.28 3.46 -32.99
CA LEU A 703 2.03 3.58 -33.76
C LEU A 703 1.56 5.04 -33.89
N ALA A 704 1.69 5.84 -32.82
CA ALA A 704 1.33 7.26 -32.88
C ALA A 704 2.28 8.07 -33.79
N GLU A 705 3.55 7.69 -33.90
CA GLU A 705 4.49 8.29 -34.88
C GLU A 705 4.17 7.88 -36.34
N LEU A 706 3.61 6.68 -36.54
CA LEU A 706 3.03 6.25 -37.83
C LEU A 706 1.66 6.88 -38.12
N GLY A 707 1.13 7.70 -37.20
CA GLY A 707 -0.14 8.41 -37.37
C GLY A 707 -1.39 7.57 -37.09
N GLN A 708 -1.27 6.45 -36.36
CA GLN A 708 -2.38 5.66 -35.85
C GLN A 708 -2.57 5.92 -34.35
N SER A 709 -3.79 6.32 -33.94
CA SER A 709 -4.11 6.53 -32.53
C SER A 709 -4.65 5.25 -31.90
N VAL A 710 -3.96 4.69 -30.90
CA VAL A 710 -4.51 3.56 -30.13
C VAL A 710 -5.49 4.04 -29.08
N TRP A 711 -6.69 3.47 -29.05
CA TRP A 711 -7.73 3.69 -28.05
C TRP A 711 -8.06 2.39 -27.32
N LEU A 712 -8.54 2.50 -26.08
CA LEU A 712 -8.95 1.35 -25.27
C LEU A 712 -10.46 1.07 -25.44
N ASP A 713 -10.85 -0.15 -25.80
CA ASP A 713 -12.25 -0.65 -25.77
C ASP A 713 -12.58 -1.17 -24.36
N PHE A 714 -12.38 -0.32 -23.36
CA PHE A 714 -12.66 -0.61 -21.95
C PHE A 714 -12.84 0.66 -21.11
N ILE A 715 -13.71 0.59 -20.11
CA ILE A 715 -13.90 1.61 -19.08
C ILE A 715 -14.51 0.96 -17.83
N ASP A 716 -13.96 1.28 -16.66
CA ASP A 716 -14.59 1.04 -15.35
C ASP A 716 -14.14 2.12 -14.34
N SER A 717 -14.78 2.16 -13.18
CA SER A 717 -14.47 3.15 -12.15
C SER A 717 -13.15 2.90 -11.40
N SER A 718 -12.49 1.75 -11.57
CA SER A 718 -11.18 1.47 -10.97
C SER A 718 -10.05 2.08 -11.81
N LEU A 719 -10.07 1.82 -13.14
CA LEU A 719 -9.15 2.38 -14.13
C LEU A 719 -9.13 3.92 -14.13
N LEU A 720 -10.31 4.52 -13.93
CA LEU A 720 -10.50 5.98 -13.87
C LEU A 720 -10.03 6.62 -12.55
N ARG A 721 -9.85 5.84 -11.46
CA ARG A 721 -9.54 6.38 -10.12
C ARG A 721 -8.18 5.95 -9.58
N GLY A 722 -7.67 4.80 -9.98
CA GLY A 722 -6.38 4.26 -9.56
C GLY A 722 -5.16 4.87 -10.27
N GLY A 723 -5.34 5.92 -11.08
CA GLY A 723 -4.26 6.58 -11.84
C GLY A 723 -3.80 5.83 -13.10
N GLU A 724 -4.20 4.57 -13.28
CA GLU A 724 -3.74 3.72 -14.38
C GLU A 724 -4.10 4.26 -15.78
N LEU A 725 -5.27 4.89 -15.96
CA LEU A 725 -5.57 5.56 -17.24
C LEU A 725 -4.64 6.75 -17.50
N GLU A 726 -4.33 7.54 -16.47
CA GLU A 726 -3.39 8.67 -16.56
C GLU A 726 -1.96 8.19 -16.86
N ARG A 727 -1.58 7.03 -16.30
CA ARG A 727 -0.32 6.34 -16.61
C ARG A 727 -0.27 5.91 -18.08
N ARG A 728 -1.28 5.21 -18.59
CA ARG A 728 -1.40 4.78 -20.00
C ARG A 728 -1.34 5.95 -20.99
N ILE A 729 -1.98 7.07 -20.65
CA ILE A 729 -1.95 8.31 -21.46
C ILE A 729 -0.52 8.89 -21.54
N ARG A 730 0.22 8.93 -20.42
CA ARG A 730 1.53 9.59 -20.35
C ARG A 730 2.72 8.71 -20.71
N GLN A 731 2.66 7.43 -20.38
CA GLN A 731 3.77 6.49 -20.48
C GLN A 731 3.58 5.56 -21.68
N ASP A 732 2.44 4.88 -21.77
CA ASP A 732 2.25 3.87 -22.82
C ASP A 732 1.93 4.51 -24.17
N GLY A 733 1.34 5.71 -24.16
CA GLY A 733 1.03 6.49 -25.36
C GLY A 733 -0.44 6.40 -25.81
N LEU A 734 -1.34 5.91 -24.95
CA LEU A 734 -2.77 5.75 -25.20
C LEU A 734 -3.44 7.08 -25.61
N ARG A 735 -4.23 7.06 -26.69
CA ARG A 735 -4.77 8.27 -27.36
C ARG A 735 -6.27 8.50 -27.22
N GLY A 736 -7.01 7.59 -26.61
CA GLY A 736 -8.44 7.75 -26.34
C GLY A 736 -9.05 6.50 -25.72
N LEU A 737 -10.37 6.51 -25.52
CA LEU A 737 -11.13 5.30 -25.20
C LEU A 737 -12.50 5.25 -25.86
N THR A 738 -13.06 4.06 -25.94
CA THR A 738 -14.46 3.86 -26.32
C THR A 738 -15.16 2.95 -25.31
N SER A 739 -16.45 3.21 -25.16
CA SER A 739 -17.35 2.36 -24.38
C SER A 739 -18.40 1.74 -25.29
N ASN A 740 -18.98 0.63 -24.84
CA ASN A 740 -20.11 -0.03 -25.46
C ASN A 740 -20.95 -0.73 -24.36
N PRO A 741 -22.22 -1.11 -24.63
CA PRO A 741 -23.09 -1.66 -23.60
C PRO A 741 -22.56 -2.93 -22.92
N THR A 742 -21.74 -3.72 -23.61
CA THR A 742 -21.10 -4.94 -23.08
C THR A 742 -20.01 -4.64 -22.05
N ILE A 743 -19.26 -3.54 -22.22
CA ILE A 743 -18.24 -3.09 -21.27
C ILE A 743 -18.91 -2.66 -19.96
N PHE A 744 -19.90 -1.78 -20.03
CA PHE A 744 -20.65 -1.35 -18.84
C PHE A 744 -21.41 -2.50 -18.18
N GLN A 745 -21.97 -3.44 -18.98
CA GLN A 745 -22.58 -4.66 -18.45
C GLN A 745 -21.59 -5.46 -17.61
N LYS A 746 -20.36 -5.67 -18.09
CA LYS A 746 -19.30 -6.35 -17.34
C LYS A 746 -18.96 -5.57 -16.07
N ALA A 747 -18.51 -4.32 -16.19
CA ALA A 747 -18.05 -3.50 -15.07
C ALA A 747 -19.08 -3.45 -13.91
N ILE A 748 -20.35 -3.20 -14.22
CA ILE A 748 -21.43 -3.10 -13.22
C ILE A 748 -21.76 -4.48 -12.59
N ALA A 749 -21.50 -5.59 -13.29
CA ALA A 749 -21.76 -6.94 -12.81
C ALA A 749 -20.59 -7.61 -12.10
N SER A 750 -19.34 -7.21 -12.36
CA SER A 750 -18.13 -7.86 -11.84
C SER A 750 -17.39 -7.10 -10.73
N SER A 751 -17.66 -5.81 -10.50
CA SER A 751 -17.13 -5.04 -9.37
C SER A 751 -18.24 -4.47 -8.48
N ASN A 752 -17.88 -3.91 -7.33
CA ASN A 752 -18.81 -3.24 -6.40
C ASN A 752 -18.70 -1.70 -6.48
N ASP A 753 -17.88 -1.15 -7.37
CA ASP A 753 -17.52 0.29 -7.44
C ASP A 753 -18.71 1.23 -7.72
N TYR A 754 -19.82 0.63 -8.16
CA TYR A 754 -21.05 1.31 -8.53
C TYR A 754 -22.12 1.26 -7.43
N ASP A 755 -21.94 0.42 -6.40
CA ASP A 755 -23.04 -0.06 -5.56
C ASP A 755 -23.60 1.04 -4.67
N ASP A 756 -22.72 1.81 -4.01
CA ASP A 756 -23.05 3.05 -3.31
C ASP A 756 -23.91 4.01 -4.15
N LEU A 757 -23.61 4.13 -5.44
CA LEU A 757 -24.28 5.08 -6.33
C LEU A 757 -25.57 4.52 -6.93
N ILE A 758 -25.70 3.19 -6.99
CA ILE A 758 -26.94 2.47 -7.31
C ILE A 758 -27.90 2.51 -6.11
N GLN A 759 -27.39 2.37 -4.88
CA GLN A 759 -28.15 2.47 -3.63
C GLN A 759 -28.66 3.90 -3.37
N ARG A 760 -27.83 4.92 -3.59
CA ARG A 760 -28.18 6.35 -3.44
C ARG A 760 -29.17 6.85 -4.52
N ALA A 761 -29.51 6.04 -5.52
CA ALA A 761 -30.51 6.40 -6.53
C ALA A 761 -31.92 6.46 -5.94
N SER A 762 -32.67 7.50 -6.29
CA SER A 762 -34.00 7.77 -5.72
C SER A 762 -35.04 6.73 -6.15
N ALA A 763 -36.05 6.51 -5.31
CA ALA A 763 -37.11 5.53 -5.56
C ALA A 763 -37.81 5.63 -6.95
N PRO A 764 -38.11 6.83 -7.52
CA PRO A 764 -38.69 6.94 -8.86
C PRO A 764 -37.69 6.80 -10.02
N ASP A 765 -36.38 6.71 -9.78
CA ASP A 765 -35.40 6.52 -10.85
C ASP A 765 -35.57 5.15 -11.53
N THR A 766 -35.66 5.13 -12.86
CA THR A 766 -35.62 3.89 -13.64
C THR A 766 -34.20 3.33 -13.70
N ASN A 767 -34.04 2.03 -13.99
CA ASN A 767 -32.72 1.40 -13.97
C ASN A 767 -31.85 1.82 -15.17
N GLU A 768 -32.51 2.19 -16.26
CA GLU A 768 -31.94 2.76 -17.48
C GLU A 768 -31.39 4.17 -17.21
N ALA A 769 -32.15 5.01 -16.49
CA ALA A 769 -31.70 6.34 -16.08
C ALA A 769 -30.55 6.28 -15.04
N ILE A 770 -30.52 5.25 -14.18
CA ILE A 770 -29.38 4.99 -13.30
C ILE A 770 -28.16 4.60 -14.12
N LEU A 771 -28.28 3.61 -15.01
CA LEU A 771 -27.20 3.17 -15.89
C LEU A 771 -26.60 4.35 -16.67
N GLU A 772 -27.44 5.17 -17.30
CA GLU A 772 -26.99 6.34 -18.06
C GLU A 772 -26.24 7.36 -17.19
N ARG A 773 -26.69 7.65 -15.97
CA ARG A 773 -25.96 8.55 -15.05
C ARG A 773 -24.60 7.98 -14.62
N LEU A 774 -24.47 6.65 -14.51
CA LEU A 774 -23.17 6.02 -14.24
C LEU A 774 -22.24 6.12 -15.46
N MET A 775 -22.77 5.87 -16.67
CA MET A 775 -22.03 6.02 -17.94
C MET A 775 -21.55 7.45 -18.14
N VAL A 776 -22.43 8.44 -17.96
CA VAL A 776 -22.10 9.88 -18.07
C VAL A 776 -20.99 10.25 -17.10
N ARG A 777 -21.11 9.92 -15.81
CA ARG A 777 -20.11 10.21 -14.78
C ARG A 777 -18.72 9.66 -15.15
N ASP A 778 -18.66 8.41 -15.59
CA ASP A 778 -17.39 7.77 -15.92
C ASP A 778 -16.78 8.35 -17.21
N LEU A 779 -17.60 8.80 -18.16
CA LEU A 779 -17.13 9.55 -19.33
C LEU A 779 -16.70 10.98 -18.99
N GLU A 780 -17.31 11.67 -18.01
CA GLU A 780 -16.80 12.96 -17.51
C GLU A 780 -15.37 12.79 -16.96
N LEU A 781 -15.14 11.79 -16.10
CA LEU A 781 -13.80 11.46 -15.59
C LEU A 781 -12.82 11.09 -16.72
N ALA A 782 -13.25 10.26 -17.68
CA ALA A 782 -12.42 9.90 -18.83
C ALA A 782 -12.03 11.13 -19.66
N CYS A 783 -13.00 11.98 -20.00
CA CYS A 783 -12.75 13.22 -20.74
C CYS A 783 -11.80 14.16 -20.00
N ASP A 784 -11.93 14.32 -18.67
CA ASP A 784 -11.04 15.16 -17.88
C ASP A 784 -9.61 14.60 -17.76
N LEU A 785 -9.44 13.28 -17.65
CA LEU A 785 -8.13 12.62 -17.65
C LEU A 785 -7.43 12.71 -19.02
N PHE A 786 -8.18 12.56 -20.11
CA PHE A 786 -7.66 12.75 -21.47
C PHE A 786 -7.48 14.22 -21.87
N ARG A 787 -8.01 15.18 -21.09
CA ARG A 787 -8.06 16.60 -21.48
C ARG A 787 -6.68 17.23 -21.76
N PRO A 788 -5.59 16.94 -21.02
CA PRO A 788 -4.27 17.48 -21.34
C PRO A 788 -3.78 17.04 -22.73
N LEU A 789 -4.02 15.77 -23.10
CA LEU A 789 -3.68 15.23 -24.41
C LEU A 789 -4.57 15.81 -25.52
N TYR A 790 -5.85 16.04 -25.24
CA TYR A 790 -6.75 16.70 -26.18
C TYR A 790 -6.28 18.14 -26.48
N ASP A 791 -5.98 18.94 -25.45
CA ASP A 791 -5.51 20.31 -25.64
C ASP A 791 -4.13 20.35 -26.34
N SER A 792 -3.20 19.45 -26.01
CA SER A 792 -1.85 19.39 -26.62
C SER A 792 -1.83 18.84 -28.04
N SER A 793 -2.73 17.92 -28.40
CA SER A 793 -2.93 17.42 -29.76
C SER A 793 -3.85 18.32 -30.61
N HIS A 794 -4.28 19.46 -30.06
CA HIS A 794 -5.29 20.35 -30.63
C HIS A 794 -6.61 19.63 -30.99
N GLY A 795 -6.95 18.56 -30.28
CA GLY A 795 -8.14 17.73 -30.46
C GLY A 795 -8.04 16.66 -31.53
N VAL A 796 -6.84 16.18 -31.84
CA VAL A 796 -6.64 14.98 -32.69
C VAL A 796 -6.73 13.71 -31.84
N ASP A 797 -6.16 13.74 -30.63
CA ASP A 797 -6.22 12.68 -29.64
C ASP A 797 -6.95 13.16 -28.37
N GLY A 798 -6.99 12.34 -27.33
CA GLY A 798 -7.62 12.66 -26.06
C GLY A 798 -9.15 12.58 -26.10
N LEU A 799 -9.70 11.75 -26.98
CA LEU A 799 -11.14 11.59 -27.19
C LEU A 799 -11.68 10.38 -26.41
N ALA A 800 -12.88 10.53 -25.82
CA ALA A 800 -13.60 9.45 -25.15
C ALA A 800 -15.04 9.36 -25.68
N SER A 801 -15.61 8.16 -25.82
CA SER A 801 -16.89 7.97 -26.53
C SER A 801 -17.96 7.12 -25.80
N ILE A 802 -19.21 7.57 -25.89
CA ILE A 802 -20.40 7.00 -25.22
C ILE A 802 -21.45 6.50 -26.23
N GLU A 803 -21.89 5.25 -26.09
CA GLU A 803 -22.95 4.66 -26.93
C GLU A 803 -24.34 5.18 -26.55
N ILE A 804 -25.18 5.52 -27.55
CA ILE A 804 -26.62 5.73 -27.33
C ILE A 804 -27.31 4.39 -26.97
N ALA A 805 -28.52 4.44 -26.40
CA ALA A 805 -29.29 3.23 -26.12
C ALA A 805 -29.54 2.44 -27.43
N PRO A 806 -29.19 1.13 -27.53
CA PRO A 806 -29.24 0.38 -28.80
C PRO A 806 -30.65 0.26 -29.40
N SER A 807 -31.70 0.40 -28.60
CA SER A 807 -33.09 0.50 -29.08
C SER A 807 -33.32 1.68 -30.04
N LEU A 808 -32.46 2.71 -30.01
CA LEU A 808 -32.51 3.87 -30.89
C LEU A 808 -31.81 3.65 -32.25
N ALA A 809 -31.13 2.51 -32.46
CA ALA A 809 -30.40 2.21 -33.70
C ALA A 809 -31.28 2.18 -34.97
N ARG A 810 -32.61 2.12 -34.82
CA ARG A 810 -33.63 2.23 -35.87
C ARG A 810 -34.62 3.41 -35.63
N ASP A 811 -34.26 4.33 -34.73
CA ASP A 811 -35.00 5.59 -34.47
C ASP A 811 -34.07 6.80 -34.65
N THR A 812 -34.19 7.44 -35.82
CA THR A 812 -33.46 8.65 -36.19
C THR A 812 -33.75 9.81 -35.23
N ALA A 813 -34.98 9.95 -34.74
CA ALA A 813 -35.39 11.11 -33.94
C ALA A 813 -34.88 11.00 -32.50
N GLY A 814 -35.13 9.86 -31.85
CA GLY A 814 -34.61 9.57 -30.51
C GLY A 814 -33.07 9.51 -30.45
N SER A 815 -32.42 9.09 -31.55
CA SER A 815 -30.95 9.19 -31.70
C SER A 815 -30.46 10.64 -31.68
N ILE A 816 -31.08 11.55 -32.43
CA ILE A 816 -30.70 12.98 -32.45
C ILE A 816 -30.94 13.64 -31.09
N GLU A 817 -32.07 13.36 -30.46
CA GLU A 817 -32.41 13.90 -29.14
C GLU A 817 -31.44 13.40 -28.07
N THR A 818 -31.15 12.09 -28.04
CA THR A 818 -30.20 11.49 -27.10
C THR A 818 -28.78 11.99 -27.32
N ALA A 819 -28.33 12.15 -28.57
CA ALA A 819 -27.01 12.70 -28.87
C ALA A 819 -26.85 14.13 -28.35
N ARG A 820 -27.84 15.01 -28.60
CA ARG A 820 -27.85 16.38 -28.05
C ARG A 820 -27.89 16.39 -26.53
N ARG A 821 -28.66 15.49 -25.92
CA ARG A 821 -28.82 15.38 -24.47
C ARG A 821 -27.52 14.92 -23.79
N LEU A 822 -26.87 13.86 -24.26
CA LEU A 822 -25.60 13.38 -23.71
C LEU A 822 -24.47 14.41 -23.89
N TRP A 823 -24.39 15.06 -25.04
CA TRP A 823 -23.43 16.15 -25.30
C TRP A 823 -23.59 17.31 -24.31
N ASN A 824 -24.83 17.78 -24.12
CA ASN A 824 -25.15 18.86 -23.18
C ASN A 824 -25.08 18.45 -21.70
N GLN A 825 -25.03 17.15 -21.39
CA GLN A 825 -24.98 16.65 -20.01
C GLN A 825 -23.53 16.44 -19.52
N VAL A 826 -22.62 16.04 -20.41
CA VAL A 826 -21.19 15.86 -20.09
C VAL A 826 -20.40 17.18 -20.19
N GLU A 827 -20.81 18.11 -21.06
CA GLU A 827 -20.16 19.42 -21.26
C GLU A 827 -18.63 19.38 -21.48
N ARG A 828 -18.09 18.31 -22.11
CA ARG A 828 -16.66 18.20 -22.45
C ARG A 828 -16.43 18.23 -23.97
N PRO A 829 -15.50 19.05 -24.49
CA PRO A 829 -15.27 19.21 -25.93
C PRO A 829 -14.66 17.97 -26.59
N ASN A 830 -14.14 17.04 -25.77
CA ASN A 830 -13.47 15.81 -26.17
C ASN A 830 -14.31 14.55 -25.94
N LEU A 831 -15.60 14.71 -25.64
CA LEU A 831 -16.59 13.64 -25.80
C LEU A 831 -16.78 13.33 -27.30
N MET A 832 -17.20 12.11 -27.61
CA MET A 832 -17.93 11.79 -28.84
C MET A 832 -19.18 10.96 -28.51
N VAL A 833 -20.32 11.31 -29.10
CA VAL A 833 -21.51 10.44 -29.06
C VAL A 833 -21.35 9.35 -30.11
N LYS A 834 -21.61 8.11 -29.73
CA LYS A 834 -21.45 6.94 -30.59
C LYS A 834 -22.83 6.48 -31.09
N ILE A 835 -22.98 6.43 -32.41
CA ILE A 835 -24.25 6.25 -33.12
C ILE A 835 -24.07 5.13 -34.15
N PRO A 836 -24.95 4.11 -34.19
CA PRO A 836 -24.91 3.06 -35.21
C PRO A 836 -25.04 3.63 -36.63
N GLY A 837 -24.16 3.19 -37.53
CA GLY A 837 -24.18 3.52 -38.95
C GLY A 837 -25.23 2.76 -39.74
N THR A 838 -26.41 2.49 -39.16
CA THR A 838 -27.55 1.90 -39.88
C THR A 838 -28.13 2.90 -40.88
N ARG A 839 -29.02 2.46 -41.79
CA ARG A 839 -29.73 3.39 -42.70
C ARG A 839 -30.48 4.49 -41.95
N ASP A 840 -31.09 4.14 -40.83
CA ASP A 840 -31.87 5.06 -40.00
C ASP A 840 -30.98 5.93 -39.09
N GLY A 841 -29.73 5.51 -38.85
CA GLY A 841 -28.71 6.27 -38.14
C GLY A 841 -28.01 7.33 -38.99
N LEU A 842 -27.88 7.15 -40.32
CA LEU A 842 -27.22 8.10 -41.22
C LEU A 842 -27.73 9.56 -41.09
N PRO A 843 -29.05 9.85 -41.04
CA PRO A 843 -29.52 11.22 -40.85
C PRO A 843 -29.30 11.73 -39.43
N ALA A 844 -29.23 10.84 -38.43
CA ALA A 844 -28.92 11.21 -37.05
C ALA A 844 -27.44 11.60 -36.87
N ILE A 845 -26.55 10.89 -37.55
CA ILE A 845 -25.12 11.22 -37.66
C ILE A 845 -24.96 12.61 -38.30
N GLU A 846 -25.58 12.84 -39.46
CA GLU A 846 -25.53 14.12 -40.17
C GLU A 846 -26.08 15.28 -39.32
N GLN A 847 -27.24 15.11 -38.69
CA GLN A 847 -27.86 16.14 -37.84
C GLN A 847 -27.10 16.41 -36.54
N SER A 848 -26.41 15.41 -35.98
CA SER A 848 -25.58 15.58 -34.78
C SER A 848 -24.29 16.34 -35.11
N LEU A 849 -23.59 15.93 -36.18
CA LEU A 849 -22.42 16.64 -36.71
C LEU A 849 -22.77 18.08 -37.11
N THR A 850 -23.92 18.29 -37.78
CA THR A 850 -24.43 19.62 -38.15
C THR A 850 -24.66 20.48 -36.91
N ALA A 851 -25.17 19.90 -35.82
CA ALA A 851 -25.36 20.58 -34.53
C ALA A 851 -24.05 20.80 -33.73
N GLY A 852 -22.89 20.42 -34.26
CA GLY A 852 -21.59 20.65 -33.64
C GLY A 852 -21.12 19.54 -32.70
N ILE A 853 -21.80 18.39 -32.68
CA ILE A 853 -21.50 17.25 -31.81
C ILE A 853 -20.47 16.34 -32.49
N ASN A 854 -19.43 15.93 -31.78
CA ASN A 854 -18.49 14.93 -32.26
C ASN A 854 -19.15 13.54 -32.32
N VAL A 855 -19.01 12.81 -33.44
CA VAL A 855 -19.69 11.52 -33.63
C VAL A 855 -18.72 10.37 -33.92
N ASN A 856 -18.80 9.31 -33.12
CA ASN A 856 -18.21 8.00 -33.41
C ASN A 856 -19.27 7.12 -34.09
N VAL A 857 -19.11 6.83 -35.37
CA VAL A 857 -20.07 5.98 -36.10
C VAL A 857 -19.71 4.52 -35.86
N THR A 858 -20.65 3.71 -35.35
CA THR A 858 -20.41 2.30 -34.96
C THR A 858 -21.12 1.29 -35.87
N LEU A 859 -20.82 0.00 -35.67
CA LEU A 859 -21.37 -1.14 -36.41
C LEU A 859 -21.20 -1.05 -37.94
N LEU A 860 -20.08 -0.49 -38.41
CA LEU A 860 -19.74 -0.51 -39.84
C LEU A 860 -19.03 -1.82 -40.20
N PHE A 861 -19.47 -2.46 -41.28
CA PHE A 861 -18.89 -3.72 -41.78
C PHE A 861 -18.57 -3.71 -43.28
N SER A 862 -19.17 -2.81 -44.07
CA SER A 862 -18.98 -2.73 -45.52
C SER A 862 -18.43 -1.38 -45.98
N VAL A 863 -17.61 -1.41 -47.03
CA VAL A 863 -17.07 -0.21 -47.68
C VAL A 863 -18.20 0.65 -48.28
N SER A 864 -19.27 0.00 -48.76
CA SER A 864 -20.48 0.66 -49.27
C SER A 864 -21.18 1.49 -48.19
N ARG A 865 -21.34 0.96 -46.97
CA ARG A 865 -21.89 1.72 -45.84
C ARG A 865 -20.97 2.86 -45.41
N TYR A 866 -19.68 2.58 -45.32
CA TYR A 866 -18.69 3.60 -44.94
C TYR A 866 -18.74 4.82 -45.89
N LEU A 867 -18.91 4.62 -47.20
CA LEU A 867 -19.09 5.74 -48.15
C LEU A 867 -20.40 6.51 -47.94
N GLU A 868 -21.51 5.85 -47.56
CA GLU A 868 -22.75 6.56 -47.17
C GLU A 868 -22.55 7.43 -45.92
N VAL A 869 -21.68 7.00 -44.98
CA VAL A 869 -21.29 7.77 -43.78
C VAL A 869 -20.40 8.96 -44.12
N VAL A 870 -19.44 8.81 -45.04
CA VAL A 870 -18.57 9.93 -45.49
C VAL A 870 -19.40 11.00 -46.20
N GLU A 871 -20.42 10.62 -46.98
CA GLU A 871 -21.35 11.59 -47.58
C GLU A 871 -22.16 12.35 -46.52
N ALA A 872 -22.64 11.66 -45.47
CA ALA A 872 -23.29 12.30 -44.32
C ALA A 872 -22.35 13.27 -43.57
N TYR A 873 -21.06 12.88 -43.40
CA TYR A 873 -20.03 13.73 -42.80
C TYR A 873 -19.79 15.00 -43.63
N PHE A 874 -19.59 14.87 -44.95
CA PHE A 874 -19.39 16.02 -45.84
C PHE A 874 -20.62 16.94 -45.88
N ARG A 875 -21.84 16.41 -45.99
CA ARG A 875 -23.06 17.25 -45.95
C ARG A 875 -23.19 18.04 -44.65
N ALA A 876 -22.87 17.44 -43.50
CA ALA A 876 -22.89 18.14 -42.21
C ALA A 876 -21.87 19.29 -42.14
N LEU A 877 -20.65 19.10 -42.63
CA LEU A 877 -19.65 20.16 -42.68
C LEU A 877 -20.04 21.27 -43.67
N GLU A 878 -20.57 20.93 -44.84
CA GLU A 878 -21.07 21.89 -45.84
C GLU A 878 -22.24 22.71 -45.29
N ALA A 879 -23.15 22.10 -44.53
CA ALA A 879 -24.24 22.79 -43.84
C ALA A 879 -23.73 23.78 -42.79
N ARG A 880 -22.72 23.42 -41.99
CA ARG A 880 -22.11 24.32 -41.01
C ARG A 880 -21.39 25.51 -41.67
N ILE A 881 -20.65 25.29 -42.75
CA ILE A 881 -20.05 26.38 -43.55
C ILE A 881 -21.14 27.32 -44.08
N ALA A 882 -22.25 26.77 -44.61
CA ALA A 882 -23.37 27.57 -45.12
C ALA A 882 -24.09 28.37 -44.02
N ALA A 883 -24.08 27.89 -42.77
CA ALA A 883 -24.57 28.59 -41.59
C ALA A 883 -23.53 29.57 -40.97
N ASN A 884 -22.30 29.65 -41.52
CA ASN A 884 -21.17 30.38 -40.96
C ASN A 884 -20.80 29.92 -39.52
N GLU A 885 -20.87 28.61 -39.28
CA GLU A 885 -20.50 27.96 -38.03
C GLU A 885 -19.13 27.25 -38.13
N PRO A 886 -18.35 27.17 -37.03
CA PRO A 886 -17.01 26.58 -37.06
C PRO A 886 -17.05 25.06 -37.28
N ILE A 887 -16.05 24.57 -38.03
CA ILE A 887 -15.84 23.14 -38.30
C ILE A 887 -14.45 22.61 -37.86
N ASP A 888 -13.56 23.50 -37.43
CA ASP A 888 -12.16 23.22 -37.07
C ASP A 888 -12.00 22.28 -35.87
N ARG A 889 -13.08 22.08 -35.11
CA ARG A 889 -13.15 21.25 -33.89
C ARG A 889 -14.09 20.04 -34.00
N ILE A 890 -14.68 19.78 -35.17
CA ILE A 890 -15.58 18.65 -35.37
C ILE A 890 -14.76 17.37 -35.55
N ALA A 891 -14.69 16.55 -34.50
CA ALA A 891 -14.09 15.22 -34.55
C ALA A 891 -15.14 14.19 -34.98
N SER A 892 -14.75 13.28 -35.88
CA SER A 892 -15.53 12.09 -36.19
C SER A 892 -14.64 10.90 -36.50
N VAL A 893 -15.11 9.70 -36.16
CA VAL A 893 -14.45 8.42 -36.48
C VAL A 893 -15.49 7.43 -37.02
N ALA A 894 -15.05 6.53 -37.89
CA ALA A 894 -15.87 5.50 -38.51
C ALA A 894 -15.39 4.12 -38.05
N SER A 895 -16.05 3.55 -37.03
CA SER A 895 -15.70 2.28 -36.39
C SER A 895 -16.09 1.08 -37.26
N PHE A 896 -15.11 0.56 -37.99
CA PHE A 896 -15.18 -0.54 -38.94
C PHE A 896 -14.76 -1.85 -38.25
N PHE A 897 -15.69 -2.80 -38.11
CA PHE A 897 -15.51 -4.00 -37.29
C PHE A 897 -14.85 -5.14 -38.06
N VAL A 898 -13.69 -5.60 -37.56
CA VAL A 898 -12.76 -6.48 -38.28
C VAL A 898 -13.05 -7.96 -37.99
N SER A 899 -12.63 -8.49 -36.84
CA SER A 899 -12.62 -9.95 -36.58
C SER A 899 -14.00 -10.62 -36.66
N ARG A 900 -15.09 -9.85 -36.51
CA ARG A 900 -16.48 -10.31 -36.70
C ARG A 900 -16.78 -10.75 -38.15
N VAL A 901 -16.10 -10.17 -39.14
CA VAL A 901 -16.24 -10.54 -40.56
C VAL A 901 -15.67 -11.94 -40.79
N ASP A 902 -14.39 -12.16 -40.47
CA ASP A 902 -13.77 -13.49 -40.62
C ASP A 902 -14.48 -14.54 -39.74
N ALA A 903 -14.86 -14.22 -38.50
CA ALA A 903 -15.62 -15.12 -37.62
C ALA A 903 -17.02 -15.55 -38.16
N LYS A 904 -17.47 -14.97 -39.28
CA LYS A 904 -18.68 -15.36 -40.01
C LYS A 904 -18.38 -15.88 -41.43
N VAL A 905 -17.42 -15.28 -42.13
CA VAL A 905 -16.96 -15.73 -43.46
C VAL A 905 -16.24 -17.07 -43.37
N ASP A 906 -15.37 -17.29 -42.39
CA ASP A 906 -14.66 -18.56 -42.17
C ASP A 906 -15.64 -19.71 -41.97
N LYS A 907 -16.75 -19.50 -41.25
CA LYS A 907 -17.81 -20.50 -41.08
C LYS A 907 -18.52 -20.85 -42.41
N ALA A 908 -18.59 -19.92 -43.34
CA ALA A 908 -19.12 -20.17 -44.68
C ALA A 908 -18.08 -20.84 -45.59
N LEU A 909 -16.79 -20.52 -45.43
CA LEU A 909 -15.67 -21.17 -46.13
C LEU A 909 -15.49 -22.63 -45.67
N ASP A 910 -15.58 -22.88 -44.36
CA ASP A 910 -15.49 -24.21 -43.73
C ASP A 910 -16.72 -25.10 -44.05
N ALA A 911 -17.81 -24.50 -44.55
CA ALA A 911 -19.02 -25.20 -45.01
C ALA A 911 -19.02 -25.50 -46.53
N LEU A 912 -17.97 -25.15 -47.27
CA LEU A 912 -17.87 -25.41 -48.72
C LEU A 912 -17.71 -26.91 -49.03
N PRO A 913 -18.21 -27.39 -50.19
CA PRO A 913 -17.98 -28.76 -50.63
C PRO A 913 -16.49 -29.02 -50.92
N SER A 914 -16.04 -30.27 -50.76
CA SER A 914 -14.62 -30.67 -50.91
C SER A 914 -13.99 -30.34 -52.27
N SER A 915 -14.78 -30.07 -53.32
CA SER A 915 -14.30 -29.54 -54.60
C SER A 915 -13.71 -28.13 -54.51
N SER A 916 -14.07 -27.39 -53.47
CA SER A 916 -13.76 -25.97 -53.25
C SER A 916 -13.04 -25.70 -51.93
N GLU A 917 -12.97 -26.70 -51.04
CA GLU A 917 -12.32 -26.63 -49.71
C GLU A 917 -10.90 -26.06 -49.73
N ALA A 918 -10.07 -26.46 -50.71
CA ALA A 918 -8.71 -25.94 -50.85
C ALA A 918 -8.65 -24.44 -51.23
N GLN A 919 -9.67 -23.94 -51.95
CA GLN A 919 -9.82 -22.52 -52.25
C GLN A 919 -10.39 -21.75 -51.05
N GLY A 920 -11.29 -22.39 -50.28
CA GLY A 920 -11.83 -21.83 -49.03
C GLY A 920 -10.73 -21.60 -47.98
N LYS A 921 -9.92 -22.63 -47.71
CA LYS A 921 -8.78 -22.57 -46.78
C LYS A 921 -7.73 -21.52 -47.16
N ALA A 922 -7.62 -21.15 -48.43
CA ALA A 922 -6.70 -20.11 -48.90
C ALA A 922 -7.21 -18.66 -48.62
N LEU A 923 -8.49 -18.49 -48.27
CA LEU A 923 -9.09 -17.20 -47.92
C LEU A 923 -9.39 -17.04 -46.41
N ARG A 924 -9.38 -18.15 -45.65
CA ARG A 924 -9.76 -18.19 -44.23
C ARG A 924 -8.89 -17.25 -43.38
N GLY A 925 -9.53 -16.39 -42.59
CA GLY A 925 -8.89 -15.35 -41.76
C GLY A 925 -8.22 -14.20 -42.52
N ARG A 926 -8.47 -14.05 -43.84
CA ARG A 926 -7.91 -12.97 -44.67
C ARG A 926 -8.94 -11.94 -45.11
N ILE A 927 -10.22 -12.27 -45.05
CA ILE A 927 -11.28 -11.48 -45.68
C ILE A 927 -11.58 -10.19 -44.91
N ALA A 928 -11.49 -10.18 -43.57
CA ALA A 928 -11.63 -8.96 -42.80
C ALA A 928 -10.49 -7.97 -43.09
N ILE A 929 -9.24 -8.46 -43.19
CA ILE A 929 -8.07 -7.63 -43.54
C ILE A 929 -8.22 -7.09 -44.98
N ALA A 930 -8.64 -7.93 -45.94
CA ALA A 930 -8.89 -7.49 -47.31
C ALA A 930 -9.98 -6.40 -47.41
N ASN A 931 -11.08 -6.59 -46.69
CA ASN A 931 -12.19 -5.63 -46.59
C ASN A 931 -11.73 -4.30 -45.96
N ALA A 932 -10.94 -4.36 -44.88
CA ALA A 932 -10.39 -3.17 -44.22
C ALA A 932 -9.35 -2.42 -45.08
N LYS A 933 -8.47 -3.12 -45.81
CA LYS A 933 -7.55 -2.49 -46.77
C LYS A 933 -8.29 -1.73 -47.88
N ILE A 934 -9.43 -2.25 -48.35
CA ILE A 934 -10.28 -1.58 -49.36
C ILE A 934 -11.11 -0.45 -48.74
N ALA A 935 -11.51 -0.54 -47.47
CA ALA A 935 -12.09 0.59 -46.73
C ALA A 935 -11.09 1.76 -46.62
N TYR A 936 -9.81 1.46 -46.35
CA TYR A 936 -8.74 2.45 -46.28
C TYR A 936 -8.43 3.09 -47.65
N GLU A 937 -8.42 2.30 -48.74
CA GLU A 937 -8.35 2.83 -50.11
C GLU A 937 -9.54 3.76 -50.45
N ALA A 938 -10.75 3.41 -49.99
CA ALA A 938 -11.94 4.27 -50.15
C ALA A 938 -11.86 5.57 -49.31
N PHE A 939 -11.24 5.52 -48.12
CA PHE A 939 -10.90 6.70 -47.32
C PHE A 939 -9.95 7.63 -48.08
N GLU A 940 -8.79 7.13 -48.52
CA GLU A 940 -7.83 7.94 -49.29
C GLU A 940 -8.48 8.59 -50.52
N HIS A 941 -9.31 7.83 -51.24
CA HIS A 941 -10.00 8.36 -52.42
C HIS A 941 -10.94 9.52 -52.05
N ALA A 942 -11.82 9.34 -51.06
CA ALA A 942 -12.77 10.37 -50.64
C ALA A 942 -12.07 11.63 -50.09
N TYR A 943 -10.98 11.45 -49.34
CA TYR A 943 -10.18 12.52 -48.74
C TYR A 943 -9.08 13.09 -49.67
N SER A 944 -9.08 12.73 -50.96
CA SER A 944 -8.19 13.34 -51.98
C SER A 944 -8.86 14.41 -52.86
N GLY A 945 -10.19 14.42 -52.94
CA GLY A 945 -10.95 15.16 -53.96
C GLY A 945 -11.14 16.66 -53.72
N GLU A 946 -11.54 17.39 -54.78
CA GLU A 946 -11.81 18.84 -54.74
C GLU A 946 -12.99 19.26 -53.84
N ARG A 947 -13.82 18.31 -53.38
CA ARG A 947 -14.80 18.57 -52.30
C ARG A 947 -14.10 18.63 -50.96
N TRP A 948 -13.27 17.62 -50.64
CA TRP A 948 -12.48 17.59 -49.42
C TRP A 948 -11.51 18.77 -49.30
N LYS A 949 -10.76 19.11 -50.36
CA LYS A 949 -9.80 20.23 -50.32
C LYS A 949 -10.44 21.57 -49.93
N ARG A 950 -11.71 21.78 -50.30
CA ARG A 950 -12.48 22.95 -49.86
C ARG A 950 -12.83 22.88 -48.37
N LEU A 951 -13.30 21.74 -47.88
CA LEU A 951 -13.60 21.55 -46.44
C LEU A 951 -12.34 21.71 -45.57
N ALA A 952 -11.21 21.11 -45.98
CA ALA A 952 -9.92 21.25 -45.32
C ALA A 952 -9.43 22.71 -45.26
N ALA A 953 -9.71 23.51 -46.29
CA ALA A 953 -9.39 24.95 -46.29
C ALA A 953 -10.22 25.78 -45.28
N TYR A 954 -11.36 25.26 -44.81
CA TYR A 954 -12.12 25.80 -43.68
C TYR A 954 -11.75 25.14 -42.33
N GLY A 955 -10.67 24.35 -42.28
CA GLY A 955 -10.15 23.71 -41.08
C GLY A 955 -10.70 22.32 -40.76
N ALA A 956 -11.48 21.70 -41.66
CA ALA A 956 -12.01 20.36 -41.45
C ALA A 956 -10.91 19.31 -41.27
N ARG A 957 -11.21 18.28 -40.47
CA ARG A 957 -10.36 17.10 -40.21
C ARG A 957 -10.95 15.87 -40.92
N PRO A 958 -10.16 14.91 -41.41
CA PRO A 958 -10.74 13.68 -41.96
C PRO A 958 -11.53 12.91 -40.89
N GLN A 959 -12.68 12.34 -41.26
CA GLN A 959 -13.31 11.31 -40.44
C GLN A 959 -12.42 10.06 -40.52
N ARG A 960 -11.69 9.78 -39.44
CA ARG A 960 -10.72 8.67 -39.42
C ARG A 960 -11.43 7.34 -39.42
N LEU A 961 -10.91 6.36 -40.16
CA LEU A 961 -11.27 4.96 -39.95
C LEU A 961 -10.77 4.52 -38.57
N LEU A 962 -11.64 3.82 -37.84
CA LEU A 962 -11.34 3.24 -36.53
C LEU A 962 -11.53 1.73 -36.64
N TRP A 963 -10.50 0.96 -36.33
CA TRP A 963 -10.55 -0.50 -36.39
C TRP A 963 -11.17 -1.07 -35.12
N GLY A 964 -12.35 -1.66 -35.28
CA GLY A 964 -13.14 -2.22 -34.18
C GLY A 964 -12.95 -3.73 -34.05
N SER A 965 -12.79 -4.22 -32.81
CA SER A 965 -12.70 -5.65 -32.53
C SER A 965 -11.48 -6.33 -33.21
N THR A 966 -10.30 -5.77 -32.98
CA THR A 966 -9.00 -6.20 -33.53
C THR A 966 -8.32 -7.33 -32.76
N SER A 967 -8.74 -7.67 -31.54
CA SER A 967 -8.34 -8.95 -30.94
C SER A 967 -8.89 -10.13 -31.77
N PRO A 968 -8.14 -11.22 -31.99
CA PRO A 968 -8.62 -12.38 -32.74
C PRO A 968 -9.75 -13.14 -32.03
N LYS A 969 -10.37 -14.07 -32.75
CA LYS A 969 -11.47 -14.93 -32.27
C LYS A 969 -11.21 -16.42 -32.50
N ASP A 970 -10.07 -16.74 -33.12
CA ASP A 970 -9.58 -18.09 -33.39
C ASP A 970 -8.12 -18.12 -32.86
N PRO A 971 -7.78 -18.99 -31.89
CA PRO A 971 -6.49 -18.96 -31.19
C PRO A 971 -5.30 -19.47 -32.01
N HIS A 972 -5.50 -19.80 -33.30
CA HIS A 972 -4.41 -20.11 -34.23
C HIS A 972 -3.77 -18.85 -34.85
N TYR A 973 -4.35 -17.67 -34.66
CA TYR A 973 -3.76 -16.38 -35.04
C TYR A 973 -3.09 -15.71 -33.83
N PRO A 974 -2.00 -14.94 -34.03
CA PRO A 974 -1.43 -14.08 -33.00
C PRO A 974 -2.49 -13.16 -32.37
N ASP A 975 -2.36 -12.86 -31.09
CA ASP A 975 -3.20 -11.91 -30.35
C ASP A 975 -3.12 -10.47 -30.88
N THR A 976 -1.99 -10.10 -31.51
CA THR A 976 -1.79 -8.84 -32.23
C THR A 976 -2.29 -8.85 -33.70
N TYR A 977 -2.76 -9.99 -34.24
CA TYR A 977 -2.87 -10.25 -35.69
C TYR A 977 -3.57 -9.17 -36.51
N TYR A 978 -4.77 -8.72 -36.11
CA TYR A 978 -5.48 -7.68 -36.86
C TYR A 978 -4.95 -6.27 -36.57
N ALA A 979 -4.42 -6.01 -35.36
CA ALA A 979 -3.82 -4.72 -35.04
C ALA A 979 -2.61 -4.44 -35.95
N GLU A 980 -1.67 -5.39 -36.02
CA GLU A 980 -0.49 -5.30 -36.90
C GLU A 980 -0.85 -5.20 -38.38
N ALA A 981 -1.84 -5.96 -38.84
CA ALA A 981 -2.27 -5.96 -40.24
C ALA A 981 -2.93 -4.63 -40.66
N LEU A 982 -3.41 -3.83 -39.71
CA LEU A 982 -4.21 -2.62 -39.93
C LEU A 982 -3.53 -1.32 -39.49
N VAL A 983 -2.22 -1.35 -39.25
CA VAL A 983 -1.40 -0.15 -39.06
C VAL A 983 -1.37 0.69 -40.34
N GLY A 984 -1.68 1.99 -40.20
CA GLY A 984 -1.55 2.99 -41.27
C GLY A 984 -2.01 4.38 -40.83
N ALA A 985 -1.58 5.40 -41.58
CA ALA A 985 -1.71 6.80 -41.18
C ALA A 985 -3.17 7.28 -41.12
N GLN A 986 -3.45 8.24 -40.23
CA GLN A 986 -4.77 8.84 -40.04
C GLN A 986 -5.88 7.84 -39.64
N THR A 987 -5.52 6.71 -39.03
CA THR A 987 -6.47 5.73 -38.49
C THR A 987 -6.50 5.76 -36.95
N VAL A 988 -7.41 4.98 -36.38
CA VAL A 988 -7.53 4.67 -34.95
C VAL A 988 -7.63 3.14 -34.82
N ASP A 989 -7.08 2.54 -33.78
CA ASP A 989 -7.40 1.14 -33.40
C ASP A 989 -8.05 1.13 -32.01
N THR A 990 -9.03 0.26 -31.80
CA THR A 990 -9.69 0.05 -30.50
C THR A 990 -9.38 -1.34 -29.96
N MET A 991 -8.32 -1.38 -29.14
CA MET A 991 -7.80 -2.60 -28.52
C MET A 991 -8.55 -2.88 -27.21
N THR A 992 -8.93 -4.14 -26.98
CA THR A 992 -9.31 -4.59 -25.63
C THR A 992 -8.07 -4.59 -24.73
N PRO A 993 -8.19 -4.58 -23.38
CA PRO A 993 -7.02 -4.51 -22.50
C PRO A 993 -5.97 -5.59 -22.80
N GLU A 994 -6.41 -6.82 -23.09
CA GLU A 994 -5.53 -7.95 -23.40
C GLU A 994 -4.77 -7.73 -24.72
N CYS A 995 -5.40 -7.12 -25.71
CA CYS A 995 -4.79 -6.78 -27.00
C CYS A 995 -3.84 -5.57 -26.89
N PHE A 996 -4.17 -4.62 -26.00
CA PHE A 996 -3.30 -3.49 -25.69
C PHE A 996 -2.01 -3.95 -24.99
N GLU A 997 -2.10 -4.84 -24.00
CA GLU A 997 -0.91 -5.42 -23.35
C GLU A 997 -0.06 -6.22 -24.34
N ALA A 998 -0.66 -7.13 -25.12
CA ALA A 998 0.07 -7.92 -26.11
C ALA A 998 0.81 -7.03 -27.13
N TYR A 999 0.14 -5.98 -27.63
CA TYR A 999 0.78 -5.04 -28.55
C TYR A 999 1.87 -4.19 -27.87
N LEU A 1000 1.68 -3.79 -26.60
CA LEU A 1000 2.67 -3.04 -25.82
C LEU A 1000 3.94 -3.87 -25.50
N ASP A 1001 3.77 -5.17 -25.27
CA ASP A 1001 4.84 -6.15 -25.01
C ASP A 1001 5.64 -6.48 -26.29
N HIS A 1002 4.97 -6.94 -27.35
CA HIS A 1002 5.64 -7.55 -28.51
C HIS A 1002 5.07 -7.19 -29.89
N GLY A 1003 4.12 -6.27 -29.99
CA GLY A 1003 3.51 -5.87 -31.27
C GLY A 1003 4.50 -5.23 -32.24
N ASP A 1004 4.35 -5.51 -33.55
CA ASP A 1004 5.25 -5.01 -34.62
C ASP A 1004 4.67 -3.79 -35.39
N PRO A 1005 5.05 -2.54 -35.05
CA PRO A 1005 4.50 -1.30 -35.61
C PRO A 1005 5.13 -0.96 -36.98
N GLU A 1006 4.61 -1.58 -38.03
CA GLU A 1006 4.97 -1.33 -39.43
C GLU A 1006 3.70 -1.05 -40.28
N PRO A 1007 3.68 -0.08 -41.21
CA PRO A 1007 2.48 0.31 -41.95
C PRO A 1007 2.08 -0.73 -43.01
N ARG A 1008 1.06 -1.55 -42.71
CA ARG A 1008 0.62 -2.69 -43.55
C ARG A 1008 -0.65 -2.45 -44.38
N LEU A 1009 -1.44 -1.40 -44.11
CA LEU A 1009 -2.68 -1.09 -44.86
C LEU A 1009 -2.47 -0.76 -46.35
N GLU A 1010 -1.33 -0.18 -46.71
CA GLU A 1010 -1.00 0.19 -48.10
C GLU A 1010 -0.46 -1.01 -48.90
N GLN A 1011 0.03 -2.04 -48.21
CA GLN A 1011 0.66 -3.20 -48.81
C GLN A 1011 -0.38 -4.14 -49.44
N GLU A 1012 -0.04 -4.76 -50.57
CA GLU A 1012 -0.79 -5.89 -51.17
C GLU A 1012 -2.28 -5.62 -51.52
N ARG A 1013 -2.72 -4.36 -51.69
CA ARG A 1013 -4.12 -4.04 -52.07
C ARG A 1013 -4.61 -4.80 -53.30
N ALA A 1014 -3.74 -5.04 -54.29
CA ALA A 1014 -4.05 -5.83 -55.47
C ALA A 1014 -4.33 -7.32 -55.17
N GLU A 1015 -3.85 -7.87 -54.06
CA GLU A 1015 -4.28 -9.18 -53.56
C GLU A 1015 -5.59 -9.07 -52.77
N ALA A 1016 -5.79 -8.04 -51.95
CA ALA A 1016 -7.06 -7.84 -51.22
C ALA A 1016 -8.28 -7.83 -52.16
N HIS A 1017 -8.22 -7.08 -53.27
CA HIS A 1017 -9.24 -7.08 -54.32
C HIS A 1017 -9.45 -8.48 -54.93
N GLN A 1018 -8.37 -9.25 -55.14
CA GLN A 1018 -8.47 -10.63 -55.63
C GLN A 1018 -9.07 -11.59 -54.60
N GLN A 1019 -8.77 -11.44 -53.31
CA GLN A 1019 -9.32 -12.27 -52.25
C GLN A 1019 -10.84 -12.08 -52.14
N LEU A 1020 -11.33 -10.83 -52.18
CA LEU A 1020 -12.78 -10.56 -52.22
C LEU A 1020 -13.45 -11.04 -53.51
N ALA A 1021 -12.79 -10.88 -54.67
CA ALA A 1021 -13.31 -11.43 -55.93
C ALA A 1021 -13.40 -12.97 -55.91
N ARG A 1022 -12.39 -13.64 -55.36
CA ARG A 1022 -12.38 -15.11 -55.18
C ARG A 1022 -13.47 -15.58 -54.23
N LEU A 1023 -13.69 -14.86 -53.11
CA LEU A 1023 -14.78 -15.16 -52.17
C LEU A 1023 -16.14 -15.19 -52.88
N LYS A 1024 -16.42 -14.20 -53.73
CA LYS A 1024 -17.64 -14.14 -54.52
C LYS A 1024 -17.76 -15.29 -55.54
N THR A 1025 -16.65 -15.78 -56.11
CA THR A 1025 -16.65 -16.99 -56.96
C THR A 1025 -16.90 -18.30 -56.20
N LEU A 1026 -16.71 -18.33 -54.88
CA LEU A 1026 -17.10 -19.45 -54.01
C LEU A 1026 -18.57 -19.39 -53.57
N GLY A 1027 -19.34 -18.40 -54.04
CA GLY A 1027 -20.77 -18.24 -53.71
C GLY A 1027 -21.04 -17.51 -52.40
N ILE A 1028 -20.03 -16.93 -51.76
CA ILE A 1028 -20.18 -16.16 -50.51
C ILE A 1028 -20.23 -14.67 -50.86
N ASP A 1029 -21.37 -14.02 -50.65
CA ASP A 1029 -21.53 -12.58 -50.89
C ASP A 1029 -21.19 -11.77 -49.64
N LEU A 1030 -20.08 -11.02 -49.67
CA LEU A 1030 -19.66 -10.18 -48.54
C LEU A 1030 -20.69 -9.08 -48.25
N ASP A 1031 -21.35 -8.52 -49.28
CA ASP A 1031 -22.42 -7.53 -49.08
C ASP A 1031 -23.61 -8.13 -48.29
N GLU A 1032 -23.91 -9.42 -48.42
CA GLU A 1032 -24.91 -10.10 -47.58
C GLU A 1032 -24.40 -10.34 -46.16
N VAL A 1033 -23.20 -10.90 -46.01
CA VAL A 1033 -22.60 -11.18 -44.69
C VAL A 1033 -22.51 -9.91 -43.83
N THR A 1034 -22.08 -8.79 -44.42
CA THR A 1034 -21.96 -7.49 -43.75
C THR A 1034 -23.31 -6.88 -43.36
N ARG A 1035 -24.36 -7.02 -44.17
CA ARG A 1035 -25.74 -6.64 -43.78
C ARG A 1035 -26.21 -7.43 -42.57
N THR A 1036 -26.03 -8.75 -42.57
CA THR A 1036 -26.45 -9.58 -41.43
C THR A 1036 -25.62 -9.27 -40.17
N LEU A 1037 -24.36 -8.86 -40.30
CA LEU A 1037 -23.53 -8.40 -39.17
C LEU A 1037 -23.96 -7.02 -38.64
N GLU A 1038 -24.50 -6.13 -39.47
CA GLU A 1038 -25.09 -4.85 -39.05
C GLU A 1038 -26.31 -5.11 -38.14
N ASP A 1039 -27.25 -5.96 -38.59
CA ASP A 1039 -28.44 -6.32 -37.81
C ASP A 1039 -28.10 -7.11 -36.53
N GLU A 1040 -27.29 -8.17 -36.61
CA GLU A 1040 -26.84 -8.94 -35.44
C GLU A 1040 -26.03 -8.09 -34.46
N GLY A 1041 -25.32 -7.07 -34.95
CA GLY A 1041 -24.57 -6.11 -34.15
C GLY A 1041 -25.47 -5.23 -33.28
N VAL A 1042 -26.61 -4.78 -33.82
CA VAL A 1042 -27.63 -4.02 -33.08
C VAL A 1042 -28.28 -4.91 -32.02
N ASP A 1043 -28.72 -6.12 -32.40
CA ASP A 1043 -29.42 -7.02 -31.49
C ASP A 1043 -28.52 -7.48 -30.33
N ALA A 1044 -27.23 -7.77 -30.58
CA ALA A 1044 -26.27 -8.14 -29.53
C ALA A 1044 -25.94 -6.98 -28.56
N PHE A 1045 -25.91 -5.73 -29.05
CA PHE A 1045 -25.75 -4.55 -28.21
C PHE A 1045 -27.01 -4.29 -27.37
N ALA A 1046 -28.21 -4.47 -27.94
CA ALA A 1046 -29.46 -4.41 -27.19
C ALA A 1046 -29.51 -5.45 -26.06
N GLU A 1047 -29.16 -6.71 -26.33
CA GLU A 1047 -29.13 -7.76 -25.31
C GLU A 1047 -28.13 -7.45 -24.17
N SER A 1048 -26.99 -6.84 -24.50
CA SER A 1048 -25.98 -6.42 -23.52
C SER A 1048 -26.44 -5.23 -22.67
N PHE A 1049 -27.13 -4.26 -23.27
CA PHE A 1049 -27.75 -3.13 -22.55
C PHE A 1049 -28.83 -3.64 -21.57
N ASP A 1050 -29.70 -4.54 -22.04
CA ASP A 1050 -30.72 -5.21 -21.24
C ASP A 1050 -30.13 -5.94 -20.02
N LYS A 1051 -28.97 -6.58 -20.18
CA LYS A 1051 -28.21 -7.24 -19.10
C LYS A 1051 -27.63 -6.24 -18.09
N ALA A 1052 -27.10 -5.10 -18.55
CA ALA A 1052 -26.63 -4.02 -17.67
C ALA A 1052 -27.79 -3.47 -16.80
N VAL A 1053 -28.93 -3.17 -17.42
CA VAL A 1053 -30.17 -2.72 -16.74
C VAL A 1053 -30.66 -3.75 -15.71
N LYS A 1054 -30.58 -5.06 -16.02
CA LYS A 1054 -30.92 -6.15 -15.09
C LYS A 1054 -29.91 -6.27 -13.93
N SER A 1055 -28.65 -5.91 -14.14
CA SER A 1055 -27.63 -5.87 -13.08
C SER A 1055 -27.93 -4.75 -12.07
N ILE A 1056 -28.25 -3.54 -12.55
CA ILE A 1056 -28.77 -2.43 -11.72
C ILE A 1056 -30.00 -2.88 -10.93
N ALA A 1057 -30.97 -3.50 -11.60
CA ALA A 1057 -32.20 -3.99 -10.97
C ALA A 1057 -31.97 -5.07 -9.90
N THR A 1058 -30.85 -5.80 -9.97
CA THR A 1058 -30.47 -6.84 -9.00
C THR A 1058 -29.80 -6.22 -7.78
N LYS A 1059 -28.82 -5.33 -8.00
CA LYS A 1059 -28.12 -4.61 -6.91
C LYS A 1059 -29.07 -3.76 -6.06
N ARG A 1060 -30.06 -3.09 -6.68
CA ARG A 1060 -31.15 -2.37 -5.96
C ARG A 1060 -32.09 -3.26 -5.11
N ARG A 1061 -31.94 -4.59 -5.15
CA ARG A 1061 -32.77 -5.55 -4.38
C ARG A 1061 -32.01 -6.24 -3.25
N GLN A 1062 -30.70 -6.46 -3.39
CA GLN A 1062 -29.90 -7.18 -2.40
C GLN A 1062 -29.93 -6.45 -1.04
N ASP A 1063 -29.89 -5.13 -1.07
CA ASP A 1063 -29.94 -4.23 0.10
C ASP A 1063 -31.36 -4.02 0.70
N LYS A 1064 -32.34 -4.82 0.27
CA LYS A 1064 -33.68 -4.91 0.91
C LYS A 1064 -33.92 -6.27 1.59
N ALA A 1065 -32.89 -7.10 1.64
CA ALA A 1065 -32.89 -8.41 2.31
C ALA A 1065 -31.81 -8.53 3.41
N ALA A 1066 -30.94 -7.51 3.52
CA ALA A 1066 -30.20 -7.17 4.74
C ALA A 1066 -31.10 -6.32 5.68
#